data_AF-A0A7Z9H4A3-F1
#
_entry.id   AF-A0A7Z9H4A3-F1
#
_cell.length_a   1.000
_cell.length_b   1.000
_cell.length_c   1.000
_cell.angle_alpha   90.00
_cell.angle_beta   90.00
_cell.angle_gamma   90.00
#
_symmetry.space_group_name_H-M   'P 1'
#
loop_
_entity.id
_entity.type
_entity.pdbx_description
1 polymer ?
#
loop_
_entity_poly.entity_id
_entity_poly.type
_entity_poly.pdbx_seq_one_letter_code
_entity_poly.pdbx_strand_id
1 'polypeptide(L)'
;MTNPRNLLAVLAAIFIAAGSVHSAEVPFLRGDVNNDQSVDISDPIMLLNYLFGNGDTLACMDAGDVDDSGNIDIADAINELNYIFAGGAPPPPPGPTECGFDPTIDGIDCLSSLCDGQGDPARVAAGHLIHRIAYGPFPGAVDAVVNIGIDAVIISQLNPDDIDESTNLPLVALEDFFSATFPVAEETYLYRPNGWFRYFLGEQEPPANWAQPGFDDSSWGRGPAGFGRGDNDDLTEFVQFGTSDVVSLYIRNEILISNPIPVGTPFLRIDYDDGFVAYLNGVEFARSTNLNGTPPPFTATTINGHEAGIPEYFPIPAGMLLPGINVLAVQGHNQSSTSNDFSLHPTIVSTLATIDATRRVVQSRANLQRFPFIRGIYALRQLQSVLGEFWENHLTTDFDKVFDLYRNVRNRYDNRVFGSSTAAQSQAADIEFLEYDFFTENALGYFGDLLLHSAASPAMLIYLDNILNFAGEPNENYAREILELHSLGVDNGYTQTDIEELARCFTGWTVTRIPDDMAQPFPDYVTNPVTTTDHSWTSTAIIEIGEVWKYLPGVEEPTPNTSGGPTTAWAEVAYDDSAWFEGPTGIGYGDNDDATVLNDMQNGYISFYARKIFTIPNPATTERLEIEIDYDDGIVVYLNGLEVGRSRTMLDYAAPPPYTASSGGHEAGRDNPLYIDLDLHRALLLPGDNVLAVQVHNAGISSGDCSFLPRITSNIPTSRHVELSNRQGHWTFRFDPDHHDDGAKTLFAGTPYQIDIPFGRVGAEGVLDSLDVIDGLVAHPNTAEFICMKLIQRFVSDDISLATIHNGSAPIELQSLLASMVAAWYSTAPPGHIGTVLEVVFDPVDQQGPFWEVSNQRSKVKSPIEFINTTLRSLNAAASTDDLAFWMERMGMDLFQRDEPDGFPEVGTEWIGTTTLLERINFARRFASNVDNDYMWPLDSFVNPTAGLGVSEVLAVFDEELFQGTLNEAEKCIVIEYVETDINGQPWPLDPQAPDYRDRVRDMVGFLFSLPRWQFQ
;
A
#
# COMPACT_ATOMS: atom_id res chain seq x y z
N MET A 1 -29.80 11.02 18.65
CA MET A 1 -29.79 12.50 18.73
C MET A 1 -30.27 12.94 20.11
N THR A 2 -29.35 13.19 21.04
CA THR A 2 -29.67 13.63 22.42
C THR A 2 -28.63 14.65 22.91
N ASN A 3 -29.01 15.91 22.75
CA ASN A 3 -28.67 17.17 23.42
C ASN A 3 -27.38 17.31 24.28
N PRO A 4 -26.40 18.16 23.89
CA PRO A 4 -25.10 18.38 24.58
C PRO A 4 -25.15 19.30 25.83
N ARG A 5 -26.33 19.51 26.45
CA ARG A 5 -26.49 20.46 27.56
C ARG A 5 -26.39 19.89 28.97
N ASN A 6 -26.21 18.58 29.14
CA ASN A 6 -26.13 17.95 30.47
C ASN A 6 -24.70 17.77 31.01
N LEU A 7 -23.66 17.92 30.19
CA LEU A 7 -22.27 17.74 30.64
C LEU A 7 -21.79 18.88 31.57
N LEU A 8 -22.25 20.11 31.34
CA LEU A 8 -21.91 21.27 32.19
C LEU A 8 -22.63 21.28 33.55
N ALA A 9 -23.75 20.55 33.68
CA ALA A 9 -24.51 20.51 34.94
C ALA A 9 -23.93 19.52 35.96
N VAL A 10 -23.20 18.49 35.49
CA VAL A 10 -22.51 17.51 36.34
C VAL A 10 -21.25 18.13 36.97
N LEU A 11 -20.51 18.93 36.21
CA LEU A 11 -19.32 19.67 36.69
C LEU A 11 -19.64 20.71 37.79
N ALA A 12 -20.85 21.24 37.85
CA ALA A 12 -21.24 22.28 38.82
C ALA A 12 -21.85 21.71 40.13
N ALA A 13 -22.20 20.42 40.19
CA ALA A 13 -22.87 19.81 41.34
C ALA A 13 -21.90 19.11 42.34
N ILE A 14 -20.63 18.91 41.96
CA ILE A 14 -19.64 18.17 42.75
C ILE A 14 -19.10 18.97 43.95
N PHE A 15 -19.33 20.29 44.03
CA PHE A 15 -18.81 21.11 45.14
C PHE A 15 -19.64 21.11 46.44
N ILE A 16 -20.79 20.42 46.52
CA ILE A 16 -21.64 20.43 47.73
C ILE A 16 -22.25 19.05 48.03
N ALA A 17 -21.42 18.05 48.38
CA ALA A 17 -21.84 16.89 49.18
C ALA A 17 -20.64 16.05 49.69
N ALA A 18 -19.68 16.68 50.37
CA ALA A 18 -18.67 15.94 51.12
C ALA A 18 -19.29 15.31 52.38
N GLY A 19 -19.42 13.98 52.37
CA GLY A 19 -19.81 13.16 53.50
C GLY A 19 -18.83 12.01 53.69
N SER A 20 -17.69 12.30 54.33
CA SER A 20 -16.76 11.37 54.99
C SER A 20 -16.46 10.05 54.25
N VAL A 21 -15.53 10.13 53.31
CA VAL A 21 -14.70 9.00 52.85
C VAL A 21 -13.38 9.11 53.62
N HIS A 22 -12.84 8.00 54.15
CA HIS A 22 -11.46 7.99 54.66
C HIS A 22 -10.55 8.40 53.51
N SER A 23 -9.74 9.44 53.69
CA SER A 23 -8.64 9.78 52.79
C SER A 23 -7.73 8.57 52.66
N ALA A 24 -7.45 8.14 51.43
CA ALA A 24 -6.45 7.12 51.17
C ALA A 24 -5.07 7.78 51.34
N GLU A 25 -4.18 7.11 52.07
CA GLU A 25 -2.82 7.59 52.35
C GLU A 25 -2.08 7.83 51.03
N VAL A 26 -1.57 9.05 50.83
CA VAL A 26 -0.88 9.45 49.59
C VAL A 26 0.63 9.39 49.82
N PRO A 27 1.42 8.71 48.97
CA PRO A 27 2.87 8.70 49.12
C PRO A 27 3.41 10.13 48.94
N PHE A 28 4.50 10.47 49.61
CA PHE A 28 5.11 11.79 49.59
C PHE A 28 6.62 11.74 49.85
N LEU A 29 7.29 12.87 49.66
CA LEU A 29 8.70 13.05 49.96
C LEU A 29 8.80 13.97 51.19
N ARG A 30 9.25 13.43 52.34
CA ARG A 30 9.32 14.22 53.58
C ARG A 30 10.38 15.31 53.44
N GLY A 31 9.97 16.58 53.63
CA GLY A 31 10.79 17.76 53.37
C GLY A 31 10.68 18.36 51.95
N ASP A 32 9.82 17.83 51.09
CA ASP A 32 9.44 18.50 49.83
C ASP A 32 8.09 19.19 50.05
N VAL A 33 8.16 20.34 50.71
CA VAL A 33 6.98 21.06 51.21
C VAL A 33 6.29 21.80 50.06
N ASN A 34 7.04 22.24 49.07
CA ASN A 34 6.49 22.91 47.90
C ASN A 34 5.98 21.93 46.83
N ASN A 35 6.26 20.64 47.03
CA ASN A 35 5.84 19.54 46.19
C ASN A 35 6.40 19.68 44.77
N ASP A 36 7.73 19.81 44.64
CA ASP A 36 8.49 19.90 43.39
C ASP A 36 9.49 18.73 43.16
N GLN A 37 9.42 17.70 44.01
CA GLN A 37 10.28 16.51 44.06
C GLN A 37 11.73 16.76 44.46
N SER A 38 12.06 17.96 44.92
CA SER A 38 13.37 18.28 45.45
C SER A 38 13.26 18.78 46.88
N VAL A 39 14.22 18.42 47.74
CA VAL A 39 14.33 18.98 49.09
C VAL A 39 15.41 20.06 49.05
N ASP A 40 14.99 21.31 48.84
CA ASP A 40 15.88 22.45 48.66
C ASP A 40 15.48 23.69 49.49
N ILE A 41 16.10 24.85 49.22
CA ILE A 41 15.85 26.09 49.99
C ILE A 41 14.41 26.59 49.88
N SER A 42 13.68 26.22 48.83
CA SER A 42 12.32 26.66 48.56
C SER A 42 11.28 26.01 49.49
N ASP A 43 11.55 24.81 49.99
CA ASP A 43 10.69 24.06 50.91
C ASP A 43 10.54 24.73 52.29
N PRO A 44 11.62 25.04 53.03
CA PRO A 44 11.49 25.74 54.30
C PRO A 44 10.95 27.15 54.12
N ILE A 45 11.09 27.76 52.92
CA ILE A 45 10.44 29.04 52.61
C ILE A 45 8.92 28.85 52.54
N MET A 46 8.44 27.83 51.82
CA MET A 46 7.02 27.50 51.74
C MET A 46 6.45 27.11 53.11
N LEU A 47 7.18 26.30 53.87
CA LEU A 47 6.81 25.89 55.22
C LEU A 47 6.68 27.08 56.17
N LEU A 48 7.62 28.01 56.15
CA LEU A 48 7.55 29.23 56.96
C LEU A 48 6.42 30.16 56.49
N ASN A 49 6.14 30.22 55.19
CA ASN A 49 4.99 30.96 54.66
C ASN A 49 3.65 30.33 55.09
N TYR A 50 3.57 29.00 55.17
CA TYR A 50 2.42 28.29 55.74
C TYR A 50 2.24 28.61 57.23
N LEU A 51 3.32 28.57 58.02
CA LEU A 51 3.29 28.80 59.46
C LEU A 51 2.99 30.26 59.87
N PHE A 52 3.43 31.24 59.07
CA PHE A 52 3.39 32.67 59.43
C PHE A 52 2.63 33.57 58.46
N GLY A 53 2.28 33.08 57.27
CA GLY A 53 1.53 33.78 56.24
C GLY A 53 0.01 33.66 56.40
N ASN A 54 -0.74 34.47 55.66
CA ASN A 54 -2.21 34.48 55.67
C ASN A 54 -2.78 33.98 54.33
N GLY A 55 -2.41 32.77 53.86
CA GLY A 55 -3.08 32.24 52.66
C GLY A 55 -2.58 30.96 51.99
N ASP A 56 -1.38 30.46 52.25
CA ASP A 56 -0.86 29.29 51.52
C ASP A 56 -1.29 27.99 52.22
N THR A 57 -1.76 27.00 51.45
CA THR A 57 -2.12 25.66 51.92
C THR A 57 -1.07 24.67 51.43
N LEU A 58 -0.58 23.79 52.30
CA LEU A 58 0.32 22.70 51.89
C LEU A 58 -0.48 21.62 51.15
N ALA A 59 0.06 21.14 50.03
CA ALA A 59 -0.53 20.04 49.25
C ALA A 59 -0.45 18.71 50.02
N CYS A 60 0.65 18.51 50.73
CA CYS A 60 0.92 17.35 51.57
C CYS A 60 1.35 17.86 52.95
N MET A 61 0.54 17.58 53.97
CA MET A 61 0.83 18.04 55.32
C MET A 61 1.96 17.21 55.95
N ASP A 62 2.06 15.91 55.64
CA ASP A 62 3.15 15.05 56.13
C ASP A 62 4.52 15.45 55.54
N ALA A 63 4.55 16.02 54.33
CA ALA A 63 5.79 16.59 53.77
C ALA A 63 6.29 17.79 54.59
N GLY A 64 5.37 18.57 55.17
CA GLY A 64 5.68 19.70 56.05
C GLY A 64 6.04 19.33 57.49
N ASP A 65 5.74 18.09 57.92
CA ASP A 65 6.23 17.51 59.18
C ASP A 65 7.59 16.85 58.94
N VAL A 66 8.60 17.70 58.77
CA VAL A 66 9.96 17.32 58.39
C VAL A 66 10.62 16.44 59.46
N ASP A 67 10.26 16.64 60.73
CA ASP A 67 10.84 15.89 61.85
C ASP A 67 9.99 14.74 62.40
N ASP A 68 8.89 14.41 61.73
CA ASP A 68 8.03 13.24 61.98
C ASP A 68 7.44 13.26 63.40
N SER A 69 7.02 14.43 63.86
CA SER A 69 6.55 14.65 65.24
C SER A 69 5.02 14.62 65.39
N GLY A 70 4.29 14.51 64.28
CA GLY A 70 2.84 14.62 64.16
C GLY A 70 2.32 16.04 64.35
N ASN A 71 3.17 17.05 64.17
CA ASN A 71 2.81 18.47 64.25
C ASN A 71 3.70 19.31 63.32
N ILE A 72 3.08 20.08 62.43
CA ILE A 72 3.81 21.07 61.61
C ILE A 72 4.06 22.34 62.43
N ASP A 73 5.31 22.60 62.82
CA ASP A 73 5.73 23.80 63.52
C ASP A 73 7.13 24.33 63.09
N ILE A 74 7.69 25.29 63.84
CA ILE A 74 8.96 25.93 63.49
C ILE A 74 10.13 24.93 63.53
N ALA A 75 10.02 23.86 64.31
CA ALA A 75 11.02 22.81 64.40
C ALA A 75 11.27 22.17 63.04
N ASP A 76 10.22 21.94 62.24
CA ASP A 76 10.32 21.34 60.91
C ASP A 76 11.20 22.18 59.98
N ALA A 77 10.91 23.48 59.86
CA ALA A 77 11.72 24.40 59.06
C ALA A 77 13.17 24.51 59.56
N ILE A 78 13.39 24.38 60.89
CA ILE A 78 14.75 24.36 61.46
C ILE A 78 15.48 23.07 61.11
N ASN A 79 14.81 21.91 61.18
CA ASN A 79 15.38 20.61 60.85
C ASN A 79 15.76 20.54 59.37
N GLU A 80 14.87 21.02 58.50
CA GLU A 80 15.06 21.12 57.06
C GLU A 80 16.25 22.01 56.68
N LEU A 81 16.30 23.24 57.20
CA LEU A 81 17.42 24.16 56.97
C LEU A 81 18.75 23.62 57.53
N ASN A 82 18.71 22.89 58.65
CA ASN A 82 19.90 22.24 59.20
C ASN A 82 20.38 21.09 58.31
N TYR A 83 19.48 20.31 57.72
CA TYR A 83 19.82 19.29 56.74
C TYR A 83 20.46 19.93 55.49
N ILE A 84 19.81 20.93 54.89
CA ILE A 84 20.25 21.59 53.65
C ILE A 84 21.60 22.31 53.80
N PHE A 85 21.82 23.05 54.89
CA PHE A 85 23.00 23.94 55.03
C PHE A 85 24.03 23.52 56.07
N ALA A 86 23.63 22.79 57.11
CA ALA A 86 24.49 22.53 58.27
C ALA A 86 24.93 21.06 58.37
N GLY A 87 24.57 20.21 57.40
CA GLY A 87 24.87 18.78 57.42
C GLY A 87 24.18 18.04 58.57
N GLY A 88 22.97 18.48 58.93
CA GLY A 88 22.10 17.81 59.88
C GLY A 88 21.67 16.41 59.42
N ALA A 89 20.96 15.69 60.28
CA ALA A 89 20.37 14.42 59.89
C ALA A 89 19.33 14.65 58.78
N PRO A 90 19.23 13.78 57.76
CA PRO A 90 18.17 13.87 56.77
C PRO A 90 16.79 13.70 57.41
N PRO A 91 15.72 14.24 56.80
CA PRO A 91 14.34 13.94 57.17
C PRO A 91 14.13 12.43 57.30
N PRO A 92 13.36 11.94 58.29
CA PRO A 92 12.98 10.54 58.39
C PRO A 92 12.26 10.04 57.12
N PRO A 93 12.26 8.74 56.83
CA PRO A 93 11.49 8.18 55.72
C PRO A 93 10.02 8.64 55.78
N PRO A 94 9.38 8.94 54.63
CA PRO A 94 9.85 8.75 53.25
C PRO A 94 10.71 9.91 52.69
N GLY A 95 11.40 10.72 53.50
CA GLY A 95 12.34 11.74 53.02
C GLY A 95 13.81 11.30 53.08
N PRO A 96 14.74 12.04 52.44
CA PRO A 96 14.54 13.16 51.52
C PRO A 96 14.73 12.79 50.04
N THR A 97 14.93 11.51 49.70
CA THR A 97 15.28 11.10 48.32
C THR A 97 14.33 10.10 47.67
N GLU A 98 13.45 9.45 48.43
CA GLU A 98 12.61 8.37 47.92
C GLU A 98 11.17 8.51 48.42
N CYS A 99 10.24 8.78 47.52
CA CYS A 99 8.81 8.80 47.83
C CYS A 99 8.33 7.54 48.57
N GLY A 100 7.39 7.71 49.50
CA GLY A 100 6.80 6.59 50.23
C GLY A 100 5.63 7.01 51.11
N PHE A 101 5.02 6.05 51.79
CA PHE A 101 3.95 6.29 52.76
C PHE A 101 4.52 6.68 54.12
N ASP A 102 3.70 7.30 54.99
CA ASP A 102 4.14 7.66 56.33
C ASP A 102 4.33 6.37 57.16
N PRO A 103 5.56 6.02 57.57
CA PRO A 103 5.77 4.84 58.42
C PRO A 103 5.19 5.01 59.84
N THR A 104 4.81 6.24 60.22
CA THR A 104 4.24 6.60 61.51
C THR A 104 2.82 7.14 61.35
N ILE A 105 1.84 6.30 61.67
CA ILE A 105 0.42 6.70 61.59
C ILE A 105 0.15 7.79 62.63
N ASP A 106 -0.19 9.00 62.18
CA ASP A 106 -0.66 10.09 63.02
C ASP A 106 -1.99 10.71 62.52
N GLY A 107 -2.25 11.99 62.85
CA GLY A 107 -3.50 12.68 62.50
C GLY A 107 -3.36 13.68 61.35
N ILE A 108 -2.18 13.72 60.74
CA ILE A 108 -1.81 14.48 59.55
C ILE A 108 -1.87 13.50 58.35
N ASP A 109 -2.16 14.03 57.17
CA ASP A 109 -2.28 13.23 55.95
C ASP A 109 -1.97 14.12 54.73
N CYS A 110 -1.70 13.50 53.60
CA CYS A 110 -1.45 14.18 52.34
C CYS A 110 -2.68 14.16 51.43
N LEU A 111 -3.13 15.35 51.03
CA LEU A 111 -4.27 15.49 50.11
C LEU A 111 -3.87 15.15 48.67
N SER A 112 -2.63 15.48 48.30
CA SER A 112 -1.99 15.13 47.03
C SER A 112 -0.50 15.40 47.18
N SER A 113 0.36 14.59 46.56
CA SER A 113 1.78 14.93 46.41
C SER A 113 2.25 14.58 44.99
N LEU A 114 3.39 15.13 44.57
CA LEU A 114 4.05 14.76 43.31
C LEU A 114 4.61 13.34 43.37
N CYS A 115 4.65 12.70 44.54
CA CYS A 115 4.90 11.27 44.68
C CYS A 115 3.67 10.40 44.35
N ASP A 116 2.47 10.98 44.32
CA ASP A 116 1.26 10.28 43.90
C ASP A 116 1.36 9.93 42.41
N GLY A 117 1.18 8.64 42.08
CA GLY A 117 1.27 8.17 40.70
C GLY A 117 2.69 8.22 40.11
N GLN A 118 3.76 8.13 40.91
CA GLN A 118 5.14 8.03 40.38
C GLN A 118 5.50 6.62 39.86
N GLY A 119 4.78 5.56 40.26
CA GLY A 119 5.12 4.19 39.90
C GLY A 119 6.48 3.72 40.44
N ASP A 120 6.92 2.53 40.03
CA ASP A 120 8.30 2.08 40.27
C ASP A 120 9.24 2.77 39.25
N PRO A 121 10.26 3.54 39.68
CA PRO A 121 11.15 4.27 38.77
C PRO A 121 11.77 3.39 37.67
N ALA A 122 12.13 2.14 37.98
CA ALA A 122 12.72 1.23 37.00
C ALA A 122 11.69 0.80 35.94
N ARG A 123 10.45 0.56 36.37
CA ARG A 123 9.34 0.21 35.46
C ARG A 123 8.90 1.41 34.62
N VAL A 124 8.89 2.61 35.20
CA VAL A 124 8.57 3.85 34.49
C VAL A 124 9.64 4.15 33.43
N ALA A 125 10.92 4.05 33.76
CA ALA A 125 11.99 4.22 32.78
C ALA A 125 11.92 3.19 31.65
N ALA A 126 11.67 1.91 31.98
CA ALA A 126 11.46 0.86 30.99
C ALA A 126 10.23 1.10 30.12
N GLY A 127 9.11 1.53 30.72
CA GLY A 127 7.88 1.88 30.02
C GLY A 127 8.09 3.06 29.07
N HIS A 128 8.74 4.13 29.54
CA HIS A 128 9.11 5.29 28.74
C HIS A 128 9.95 4.91 27.52
N LEU A 129 11.00 4.10 27.72
CA LEU A 129 11.81 3.60 26.61
C LEU A 129 10.94 2.90 25.57
N ILE A 130 10.17 1.91 26.00
CA ILE A 130 9.36 1.07 25.10
C ILE A 130 8.26 1.89 24.41
N HIS A 131 7.68 2.90 25.05
CA HIS A 131 6.73 3.80 24.40
C HIS A 131 7.36 4.72 23.35
N ARG A 132 8.67 4.97 23.39
CA ARG A 132 9.37 5.82 22.42
C ARG A 132 10.05 5.04 21.30
N ILE A 133 10.66 3.89 21.60
CA ILE A 133 11.40 3.09 20.60
C ILE A 133 10.55 1.98 19.98
N ALA A 134 9.34 1.78 20.50
CA ALA A 134 8.35 0.81 20.01
C ALA A 134 6.97 1.46 20.10
N TYR A 135 5.94 0.79 19.59
CA TYR A 135 4.56 1.21 19.82
C TYR A 135 4.04 0.77 21.19
N GLY A 136 4.82 1.00 22.26
CA GLY A 136 4.48 0.61 23.62
C GLY A 136 4.67 -0.88 23.98
N PRO A 137 4.37 -1.25 25.23
CA PRO A 137 4.72 -2.56 25.76
C PRO A 137 3.74 -3.64 25.29
N PHE A 138 4.26 -4.85 25.09
CA PHE A 138 3.43 -6.05 25.19
C PHE A 138 3.27 -6.46 26.66
N PRO A 139 2.26 -7.29 26.99
CA PRO A 139 2.14 -7.90 28.32
C PRO A 139 3.44 -8.52 28.81
N GLY A 140 3.94 -8.02 29.94
CA GLY A 140 5.20 -8.45 30.56
C GLY A 140 6.49 -7.87 29.94
N ALA A 141 6.41 -7.03 28.90
CA ALA A 141 7.58 -6.44 28.26
C ALA A 141 8.35 -5.50 29.19
N VAL A 142 7.64 -4.70 30.01
CA VAL A 142 8.26 -3.80 30.99
C VAL A 142 9.12 -4.60 31.98
N ASP A 143 8.56 -5.68 32.54
CA ASP A 143 9.31 -6.56 33.43
C ASP A 143 10.49 -7.25 32.75
N ALA A 144 10.34 -7.63 31.48
CA ALA A 144 11.45 -8.19 30.71
C ALA A 144 12.60 -7.19 30.56
N VAL A 145 12.30 -5.92 30.25
CA VAL A 145 13.31 -4.84 30.17
C VAL A 145 13.96 -4.60 31.53
N VAL A 146 13.19 -4.51 32.62
CA VAL A 146 13.74 -4.33 33.98
C VAL A 146 14.68 -5.48 34.35
N ASN A 147 14.35 -6.72 33.98
CA ASN A 147 15.17 -7.90 34.28
C ASN A 147 16.44 -8.02 33.40
N ILE A 148 16.35 -7.63 32.13
CA ILE A 148 17.46 -7.72 31.16
C ILE A 148 18.41 -6.53 31.29
N GLY A 149 17.89 -5.35 31.58
CA GLY A 149 18.60 -4.07 31.56
C GLY A 149 18.21 -3.20 30.37
N ILE A 150 17.97 -1.91 30.62
CA ILE A 150 17.64 -0.90 29.61
C ILE A 150 18.75 -0.78 28.55
N ASP A 151 20.01 -0.79 28.99
CA ASP A 151 21.20 -0.73 28.15
C ASP A 151 21.26 -1.87 27.13
N ALA A 152 21.03 -3.10 27.58
CA ALA A 152 21.04 -4.28 26.74
C ALA A 152 19.92 -4.26 25.68
N VAL A 153 18.75 -3.71 26.03
CA VAL A 153 17.62 -3.55 25.11
C VAL A 153 17.92 -2.49 24.04
N ILE A 154 18.46 -1.34 24.43
CA ILE A 154 18.87 -0.29 23.49
C ILE A 154 19.93 -0.81 22.52
N ILE A 155 20.97 -1.48 23.04
CA ILE A 155 22.04 -2.05 22.21
C ILE A 155 21.46 -3.07 21.21
N SER A 156 20.54 -3.93 21.65
CA SER A 156 19.88 -4.90 20.77
C SER A 156 19.08 -4.23 19.64
N GLN A 157 18.29 -3.20 19.97
CA GLN A 157 17.48 -2.49 18.98
C GLN A 157 18.31 -1.62 18.02
N LEU A 158 19.46 -1.11 18.45
CA LEU A 158 20.42 -0.41 17.57
C LEU A 158 21.25 -1.36 16.69
N ASN A 159 21.25 -2.67 16.97
CA ASN A 159 22.00 -3.70 16.24
C ASN A 159 21.05 -4.81 15.75
N PRO A 160 20.16 -4.50 14.79
CA PRO A 160 19.07 -5.41 14.45
C PRO A 160 19.45 -6.73 13.77
N ASP A 161 20.65 -6.81 13.22
CA ASP A 161 21.19 -8.06 12.68
C ASP A 161 21.34 -9.14 13.76
N ASP A 162 21.40 -8.74 15.04
CA ASP A 162 21.40 -9.67 16.18
C ASP A 162 20.00 -10.22 16.50
N ILE A 163 18.94 -9.66 15.90
CA ILE A 163 17.54 -10.08 16.07
C ILE A 163 17.09 -10.86 14.83
N ASP A 164 16.94 -12.19 14.98
CA ASP A 164 16.48 -13.08 13.91
C ASP A 164 14.94 -13.12 13.80
N GLU A 165 14.41 -12.19 13.00
CA GLU A 165 12.99 -12.07 12.73
C GLU A 165 12.41 -13.28 11.97
N SER A 166 13.24 -14.08 11.28
CA SER A 166 12.79 -15.26 10.52
C SER A 166 12.20 -16.35 11.44
N THR A 167 12.51 -16.30 12.73
CA THR A 167 11.98 -17.19 13.76
C THR A 167 10.64 -16.73 14.34
N ASN A 168 10.21 -15.50 14.02
CA ASN A 168 8.95 -14.92 14.46
C ASN A 168 7.77 -15.42 13.60
N LEU A 169 7.40 -16.69 13.79
CA LEU A 169 6.36 -17.37 13.00
C LEU A 169 5.02 -16.60 12.93
N PRO A 170 4.52 -15.95 14.01
CA PRO A 170 3.32 -15.13 13.93
C PRO A 170 3.43 -13.96 12.95
N LEU A 171 4.54 -13.21 12.98
CA LEU A 171 4.78 -12.11 12.04
C LEU A 171 4.86 -12.63 10.61
N VAL A 172 5.68 -13.66 10.37
CA VAL A 172 5.85 -14.26 9.02
C VAL A 172 4.50 -14.74 8.48
N ALA A 173 3.68 -15.39 9.29
CA ALA A 173 2.37 -15.88 8.87
C ALA A 173 1.40 -14.74 8.51
N LEU A 174 1.47 -13.59 9.19
CA LEU A 174 0.65 -12.42 8.87
C LEU A 174 1.14 -11.73 7.61
N GLU A 175 2.45 -11.51 7.46
CA GLU A 175 2.99 -10.92 6.23
C GLU A 175 2.72 -11.82 5.01
N ASP A 176 2.82 -13.15 5.16
CA ASP A 176 2.46 -14.13 4.11
C ASP A 176 0.95 -14.18 3.85
N PHE A 177 0.10 -13.75 4.79
CA PHE A 177 -1.35 -13.70 4.62
C PHE A 177 -1.81 -12.47 3.85
N PHE A 178 -1.16 -11.32 4.05
CA PHE A 178 -1.50 -10.06 3.36
C PHE A 178 -0.70 -9.83 2.07
N SER A 179 0.38 -10.59 1.89
CA SER A 179 0.98 -10.79 0.58
C SER A 179 0.41 -12.04 -0.08
N ALA A 180 0.49 -12.10 -1.41
CA ALA A 180 0.28 -13.34 -2.12
C ALA A 180 1.62 -13.83 -2.67
N THR A 181 1.93 -15.09 -2.40
CA THR A 181 2.82 -15.86 -3.26
C THR A 181 1.99 -16.33 -4.45
N PHE A 182 1.79 -15.44 -5.42
CA PHE A 182 1.39 -15.94 -6.71
C PHE A 182 2.55 -16.78 -7.23
N PRO A 183 2.33 -18.03 -7.66
CA PRO A 183 3.07 -18.44 -8.83
C PRO A 183 2.79 -17.35 -9.87
N VAL A 184 3.82 -16.69 -10.38
CA VAL A 184 3.69 -15.95 -11.63
C VAL A 184 3.41 -17.02 -12.66
N ALA A 185 2.17 -17.49 -12.70
CA ALA A 185 1.80 -18.49 -13.64
C ALA A 185 1.83 -17.75 -14.97
N GLU A 186 2.58 -18.25 -15.93
CA GLU A 186 2.24 -17.94 -17.30
C GLU A 186 0.81 -18.42 -17.49
N GLU A 187 -0.14 -17.49 -17.43
CA GLU A 187 -1.53 -17.73 -17.76
C GLU A 187 -1.58 -17.99 -19.25
N THR A 188 -1.61 -19.26 -19.62
CA THR A 188 -1.90 -19.64 -20.98
C THR A 188 -3.41 -19.59 -21.15
N TYR A 189 -3.91 -18.58 -21.85
CA TYR A 189 -5.32 -18.55 -22.23
C TYR A 189 -5.66 -19.76 -23.11
N LEU A 190 -6.42 -20.71 -22.57
CA LEU A 190 -7.06 -21.76 -23.36
C LEU A 190 -8.26 -21.20 -24.15
N TYR A 191 -8.81 -20.08 -23.66
CA TYR A 191 -9.77 -19.25 -24.37
C TYR A 191 -9.59 -17.79 -23.94
N ARG A 192 -9.29 -16.88 -24.87
CA ARG A 192 -8.86 -15.49 -24.59
C ARG A 192 -9.91 -14.63 -23.85
N PRO A 193 -9.48 -13.56 -23.14
CA PRO A 193 -10.37 -12.48 -22.73
C PRO A 193 -11.00 -11.84 -23.97
N ASN A 194 -12.22 -11.32 -23.84
CA ASN A 194 -12.96 -10.68 -24.94
C ASN A 194 -13.22 -11.61 -26.15
N GLY A 195 -13.18 -12.93 -25.92
CA GLY A 195 -13.58 -13.91 -26.93
C GLY A 195 -15.06 -13.75 -27.30
N TRP A 196 -15.43 -14.08 -28.54
CA TRP A 196 -16.80 -13.91 -29.02
C TRP A 196 -17.74 -14.98 -28.45
N PHE A 197 -18.85 -14.58 -27.86
CA PHE A 197 -19.92 -15.48 -27.44
C PHE A 197 -21.20 -15.24 -28.22
N ARG A 198 -22.01 -16.30 -28.30
CA ARG A 198 -23.44 -16.22 -28.59
C ARG A 198 -24.16 -15.86 -27.31
N TYR A 199 -25.06 -14.90 -27.35
CA TYR A 199 -25.79 -14.43 -26.18
C TYR A 199 -27.31 -14.42 -26.36
N PHE A 200 -28.02 -14.64 -25.27
CA PHE A 200 -29.47 -14.63 -25.19
C PHE A 200 -29.88 -13.88 -23.91
N LEU A 201 -30.61 -12.78 -24.07
CA LEU A 201 -31.13 -12.01 -22.93
C LEU A 201 -32.27 -12.78 -22.27
N GLY A 202 -32.28 -12.81 -20.93
CA GLY A 202 -33.28 -13.47 -20.12
C GLY A 202 -34.64 -12.77 -20.14
N GLU A 203 -35.30 -12.73 -21.30
CA GLU A 203 -36.71 -12.31 -21.43
C GLU A 203 -37.67 -13.51 -21.30
N GLN A 204 -37.14 -14.71 -21.52
CA GLN A 204 -37.82 -16.00 -21.39
C GLN A 204 -36.80 -17.10 -21.10
N GLU A 205 -37.25 -18.28 -20.70
CA GLU A 205 -36.35 -19.41 -20.45
C GLU A 205 -35.71 -19.91 -21.77
N PRO A 206 -34.39 -20.13 -21.83
CA PRO A 206 -33.75 -20.74 -22.99
C PRO A 206 -34.12 -22.23 -23.10
N PRO A 207 -33.94 -22.86 -24.28
CA PRO A 207 -34.12 -24.30 -24.44
C PRO A 207 -33.26 -25.09 -23.43
N ALA A 208 -33.80 -26.14 -22.82
CA ALA A 208 -33.14 -26.88 -21.74
C ALA A 208 -31.75 -27.48 -22.09
N ASN A 209 -31.44 -27.64 -23.38
CA ASN A 209 -30.17 -28.14 -23.87
C ASN A 209 -29.20 -27.04 -24.35
N TRP A 210 -29.46 -25.76 -24.07
CA TRP A 210 -28.68 -24.62 -24.58
C TRP A 210 -27.17 -24.72 -24.26
N ALA A 211 -26.80 -25.26 -23.09
CA ALA A 211 -25.41 -25.43 -22.67
C ALA A 211 -24.74 -26.70 -23.24
N GLN A 212 -25.48 -27.58 -23.93
CA GLN A 212 -24.95 -28.85 -24.45
C GLN A 212 -24.21 -28.66 -25.78
N PRO A 213 -23.22 -29.52 -26.10
CA PRO A 213 -22.64 -29.62 -27.44
C PRO A 213 -23.70 -29.90 -28.51
N GLY A 214 -23.57 -29.26 -29.68
CA GLY A 214 -24.50 -29.45 -30.81
C GLY A 214 -25.85 -28.73 -30.69
N PHE A 215 -26.05 -27.87 -29.68
CA PHE A 215 -27.18 -26.92 -29.69
C PHE A 215 -27.00 -25.87 -30.79
N ASP A 216 -28.05 -25.63 -31.55
CA ASP A 216 -28.09 -24.61 -32.60
C ASP A 216 -28.43 -23.24 -32.01
N ASP A 217 -27.43 -22.38 -31.90
CA ASP A 217 -27.53 -21.02 -31.40
C ASP A 217 -27.48 -19.96 -32.51
N SER A 218 -27.72 -20.34 -33.77
CA SER A 218 -27.59 -19.41 -34.89
C SER A 218 -28.52 -18.19 -34.78
N SER A 219 -29.61 -18.32 -34.01
CA SER A 219 -30.59 -17.27 -33.74
C SER A 219 -30.23 -16.37 -32.54
N TRP A 220 -29.20 -16.71 -31.77
CA TRP A 220 -28.73 -15.92 -30.64
C TRP A 220 -27.91 -14.71 -31.11
N GLY A 221 -27.95 -13.65 -30.31
CA GLY A 221 -27.09 -12.48 -30.50
C GLY A 221 -25.61 -12.88 -30.43
N ARG A 222 -24.71 -12.03 -30.89
CA ARG A 222 -23.28 -12.33 -30.87
C ARG A 222 -22.47 -11.08 -30.53
N GLY A 223 -21.55 -11.20 -29.58
CA GLY A 223 -20.71 -10.10 -29.11
C GLY A 223 -19.45 -10.61 -28.41
N PRO A 224 -18.39 -9.80 -28.31
CA PRO A 224 -17.23 -10.11 -27.47
C PRO A 224 -17.60 -10.17 -25.97
N ALA A 225 -16.94 -11.05 -25.22
CA ALA A 225 -16.97 -11.02 -23.76
C ALA A 225 -16.49 -9.66 -23.23
N GLY A 226 -16.96 -9.31 -22.03
CA GLY A 226 -17.14 -7.92 -21.65
C GLY A 226 -18.61 -7.54 -21.79
N PHE A 227 -19.50 -8.39 -21.26
CA PHE A 227 -20.93 -8.20 -21.36
C PHE A 227 -21.43 -7.43 -20.17
N GLY A 228 -22.01 -6.25 -20.39
CA GLY A 228 -22.41 -5.48 -19.23
C GLY A 228 -23.09 -4.15 -19.49
N ARG A 229 -23.09 -3.34 -18.43
CA ARG A 229 -23.60 -1.97 -18.39
C ARG A 229 -22.99 -1.23 -17.20
N GLY A 230 -22.61 0.03 -17.41
CA GLY A 230 -22.53 1.03 -16.33
C GLY A 230 -21.12 1.53 -15.98
N ASP A 231 -20.08 0.80 -16.38
CA ASP A 231 -18.66 1.05 -16.02
C ASP A 231 -17.80 1.57 -17.20
N ASN A 232 -18.33 1.56 -18.43
CA ASN A 232 -17.65 1.94 -19.69
C ASN A 232 -16.41 1.09 -20.01
N ASP A 233 -16.30 -0.13 -19.49
CA ASP A 233 -15.23 -1.07 -19.86
C ASP A 233 -15.73 -2.33 -20.60
N ASP A 234 -17.04 -2.49 -20.70
CA ASP A 234 -17.70 -3.54 -21.47
C ASP A 234 -17.57 -3.37 -22.99
N LEU A 235 -17.37 -4.49 -23.69
CA LEU A 235 -17.31 -4.52 -25.15
C LEU A 235 -18.67 -4.87 -25.79
N THR A 236 -19.58 -5.49 -25.03
CA THR A 236 -20.95 -5.75 -25.45
C THR A 236 -21.92 -5.21 -24.40
N GLU A 237 -22.44 -4.02 -24.67
CA GLU A 237 -23.31 -3.30 -23.72
C GLU A 237 -24.80 -3.64 -23.89
N PHE A 238 -25.53 -3.70 -22.78
CA PHE A 238 -26.98 -3.93 -22.76
C PHE A 238 -27.70 -2.86 -21.92
N VAL A 239 -28.45 -1.99 -22.61
CA VAL A 239 -29.26 -0.95 -21.95
C VAL A 239 -30.39 -1.52 -21.09
N GLN A 240 -30.77 -2.78 -21.29
CA GLN A 240 -31.90 -3.45 -20.64
C GLN A 240 -31.70 -3.64 -19.12
N PHE A 241 -30.48 -3.92 -18.65
CA PHE A 241 -30.20 -4.10 -17.22
C PHE A 241 -30.44 -2.81 -16.45
N GLY A 242 -31.48 -2.74 -15.60
CA GLY A 242 -31.85 -1.51 -14.88
C GLY A 242 -32.82 -0.57 -15.61
N THR A 243 -33.25 -0.90 -16.84
CA THR A 243 -34.35 -0.18 -17.52
C THR A 243 -35.53 -1.07 -17.91
N SER A 244 -35.44 -2.38 -17.72
CA SER A 244 -36.51 -3.36 -17.97
C SER A 244 -36.55 -4.46 -16.89
N ASP A 245 -37.42 -5.45 -17.05
CA ASP A 245 -37.53 -6.59 -16.13
C ASP A 245 -36.44 -7.66 -16.36
N VAL A 246 -35.45 -7.40 -17.23
CA VAL A 246 -34.34 -8.33 -17.53
C VAL A 246 -33.33 -8.33 -16.38
N VAL A 247 -33.06 -9.51 -15.82
CA VAL A 247 -32.09 -9.71 -14.73
C VAL A 247 -31.04 -10.77 -15.04
N SER A 248 -31.06 -11.37 -16.24
CA SER A 248 -30.11 -12.43 -16.59
C SER A 248 -29.65 -12.39 -18.04
N LEU A 249 -28.45 -12.92 -18.27
CA LEU A 249 -27.82 -13.07 -19.57
C LEU A 249 -27.29 -14.50 -19.71
N TYR A 250 -27.55 -15.14 -20.85
CA TYR A 250 -27.02 -16.45 -21.18
C TYR A 250 -26.01 -16.32 -22.30
N ILE A 251 -24.79 -16.82 -22.11
CA ILE A 251 -23.73 -16.79 -23.10
C ILE A 251 -23.15 -18.18 -23.34
N ARG A 252 -22.80 -18.49 -24.59
CA ARG A 252 -22.12 -19.74 -24.95
C ARG A 252 -21.14 -19.57 -26.09
N ASN A 253 -20.08 -20.37 -26.11
CA ASN A 253 -19.17 -20.46 -27.23
C ASN A 253 -18.51 -21.84 -27.33
N GLU A 254 -18.13 -22.22 -28.55
CA GLU A 254 -17.28 -23.36 -28.82
C GLU A 254 -15.81 -22.98 -28.67
N ILE A 255 -15.08 -23.76 -27.87
CA ILE A 255 -13.64 -23.57 -27.61
C ILE A 255 -12.88 -24.79 -28.11
N LEU A 256 -11.77 -24.57 -28.81
CA LEU A 256 -10.91 -25.64 -29.31
C LEU A 256 -9.76 -25.88 -28.33
N ILE A 257 -9.65 -27.09 -27.80
CA ILE A 257 -8.60 -27.50 -26.86
C ILE A 257 -7.59 -28.40 -27.58
N SER A 258 -6.32 -27.99 -27.55
CA SER A 258 -5.20 -28.73 -28.14
C SER A 258 -4.84 -30.00 -27.33
N ASN A 259 -4.11 -30.92 -27.97
CA ASN A 259 -3.62 -32.16 -27.35
C ASN A 259 -2.09 -32.28 -27.52
N PRO A 260 -1.31 -32.46 -26.43
CA PRO A 260 -1.73 -32.43 -25.03
C PRO A 260 -2.32 -31.07 -24.65
N ILE A 261 -3.22 -31.06 -23.66
CA ILE A 261 -3.70 -29.81 -23.04
C ILE A 261 -2.45 -29.04 -22.59
N PRO A 262 -2.32 -27.73 -22.86
CA PRO A 262 -1.19 -26.92 -22.43
C PRO A 262 -0.89 -27.13 -20.93
N VAL A 263 0.39 -27.10 -20.56
CA VAL A 263 0.88 -27.45 -19.22
C VAL A 263 0.20 -26.58 -18.14
N GLY A 264 -0.26 -27.17 -17.03
CA GLY A 264 -0.88 -26.45 -15.90
C GLY A 264 -2.24 -27.01 -15.44
N THR A 265 -2.82 -26.40 -14.41
CA THR A 265 -4.20 -26.68 -13.97
C THR A 265 -5.15 -25.69 -14.66
N PRO A 266 -6.24 -26.15 -15.31
CA PRO A 266 -7.18 -25.25 -15.97
C PRO A 266 -8.19 -24.63 -15.01
N PHE A 267 -8.50 -23.35 -15.22
CA PHE A 267 -9.47 -22.58 -14.45
C PHE A 267 -10.44 -21.84 -15.39
N LEU A 268 -11.69 -21.68 -14.95
CA LEU A 268 -12.54 -20.57 -15.39
C LEU A 268 -12.09 -19.35 -14.60
N ARG A 269 -11.59 -18.34 -15.30
CA ARG A 269 -11.38 -17.00 -14.77
C ARG A 269 -12.58 -16.16 -15.17
N ILE A 270 -13.27 -15.55 -14.21
CA ILE A 270 -14.48 -14.79 -14.49
C ILE A 270 -14.55 -13.55 -13.60
N ASP A 271 -14.73 -12.40 -14.24
CA ASP A 271 -15.14 -11.16 -13.56
C ASP A 271 -16.64 -11.01 -13.75
N TYR A 272 -17.38 -10.72 -12.69
CA TYR A 272 -18.84 -10.70 -12.76
C TYR A 272 -19.50 -9.78 -11.74
N ASP A 273 -20.68 -9.30 -12.11
CA ASP A 273 -21.60 -8.54 -11.28
C ASP A 273 -23.04 -8.88 -11.71
N ASP A 274 -23.89 -9.50 -10.90
CA ASP A 274 -23.72 -9.84 -9.47
C ASP A 274 -23.48 -11.33 -9.20
N GLY A 275 -23.81 -12.21 -10.14
CA GLY A 275 -23.75 -13.65 -9.92
C GLY A 275 -23.76 -14.45 -11.20
N PHE A 276 -23.27 -15.69 -11.15
CA PHE A 276 -23.20 -16.52 -12.34
C PHE A 276 -23.31 -18.03 -12.04
N VAL A 277 -23.61 -18.81 -13.09
CA VAL A 277 -23.42 -20.26 -13.15
C VAL A 277 -22.75 -20.64 -14.46
N ALA A 278 -21.68 -21.43 -14.40
CA ALA A 278 -20.92 -21.86 -15.56
C ALA A 278 -21.00 -23.38 -15.79
N TYR A 279 -21.09 -23.72 -17.08
CA TYR A 279 -21.24 -25.07 -17.61
C TYR A 279 -20.13 -25.34 -18.63
N LEU A 280 -19.59 -26.55 -18.59
CA LEU A 280 -18.67 -27.04 -19.61
C LEU A 280 -19.26 -28.32 -20.20
N ASN A 281 -19.45 -28.33 -21.52
CA ASN A 281 -20.11 -29.42 -22.24
C ASN A 281 -21.47 -29.81 -21.62
N GLY A 282 -22.21 -28.80 -21.14
CA GLY A 282 -23.52 -28.95 -20.53
C GLY A 282 -23.53 -29.52 -19.11
N VAL A 283 -22.37 -29.65 -18.46
CA VAL A 283 -22.24 -30.02 -17.04
C VAL A 283 -21.84 -28.78 -16.24
N GLU A 284 -22.61 -28.46 -15.20
CA GLU A 284 -22.29 -27.37 -14.28
C GLU A 284 -20.99 -27.69 -13.50
N PHE A 285 -20.06 -26.74 -13.43
CA PHE A 285 -18.78 -26.93 -12.71
C PHE A 285 -18.40 -25.75 -11.80
N ALA A 286 -18.99 -24.56 -11.99
CA ALA A 286 -18.73 -23.38 -11.18
C ALA A 286 -19.98 -22.51 -11.04
N ARG A 287 -20.11 -21.79 -9.91
CA ARG A 287 -21.17 -20.82 -9.65
C ARG A 287 -20.74 -19.83 -8.57
N SER A 288 -21.36 -18.65 -8.56
CA SER A 288 -21.25 -17.71 -7.45
C SER A 288 -22.03 -18.22 -6.22
N THR A 289 -21.55 -17.88 -5.03
CA THR A 289 -22.13 -18.37 -3.75
C THR A 289 -23.48 -17.72 -3.41
N ASN A 290 -23.74 -16.55 -3.99
CA ASN A 290 -24.94 -15.74 -3.79
C ASN A 290 -26.12 -16.11 -4.71
N LEU A 291 -26.02 -17.16 -5.54
CA LEU A 291 -27.05 -17.54 -6.51
C LEU A 291 -27.63 -18.95 -6.26
N ASN A 292 -28.94 -18.99 -5.95
CA ASN A 292 -29.68 -20.21 -5.61
C ASN A 292 -30.39 -20.85 -6.83
N GLY A 293 -30.61 -22.18 -6.78
CA GLY A 293 -31.31 -22.95 -7.82
C GLY A 293 -30.38 -23.81 -8.67
N THR A 294 -30.89 -24.88 -9.30
CA THR A 294 -30.08 -25.83 -10.10
C THR A 294 -30.91 -26.45 -11.25
N PRO A 295 -30.84 -25.89 -12.48
CA PRO A 295 -30.34 -24.56 -12.79
C PRO A 295 -31.31 -23.46 -12.26
N PRO A 296 -30.80 -22.27 -11.90
CA PRO A 296 -31.63 -21.08 -11.66
C PRO A 296 -32.51 -20.73 -12.88
N PRO A 297 -33.77 -20.31 -12.69
CA PRO A 297 -34.61 -19.79 -13.77
C PRO A 297 -34.14 -18.41 -14.24
N PHE A 298 -34.50 -17.99 -15.45
CA PHE A 298 -34.08 -16.69 -16.01
C PHE A 298 -34.49 -15.46 -15.18
N THR A 299 -35.52 -15.59 -14.34
CA THR A 299 -35.99 -14.54 -13.43
C THR A 299 -35.31 -14.55 -12.06
N ALA A 300 -34.34 -15.43 -11.83
CA ALA A 300 -33.63 -15.48 -10.55
C ALA A 300 -32.75 -14.24 -10.37
N THR A 301 -32.66 -13.79 -9.12
CA THR A 301 -31.76 -12.72 -8.68
C THR A 301 -30.80 -13.26 -7.63
N THR A 302 -29.68 -12.58 -7.42
CA THR A 302 -28.73 -12.91 -6.34
C THR A 302 -29.29 -12.51 -4.97
N ILE A 303 -28.74 -13.10 -3.90
CA ILE A 303 -29.15 -12.82 -2.51
C ILE A 303 -28.58 -11.49 -2.02
N ASN A 304 -27.31 -11.23 -2.34
CA ASN A 304 -26.54 -10.03 -2.03
C ASN A 304 -25.79 -9.61 -3.30
N GLY A 305 -25.46 -8.32 -3.40
CA GLY A 305 -24.68 -7.79 -4.53
C GLY A 305 -23.23 -8.25 -4.53
N HIS A 306 -22.59 -8.20 -5.69
CA HIS A 306 -21.17 -8.48 -5.88
C HIS A 306 -20.64 -7.61 -7.02
N GLU A 307 -19.65 -6.77 -6.72
CA GLU A 307 -19.08 -5.86 -7.71
C GLU A 307 -17.98 -6.57 -8.52
N ALA A 308 -17.98 -6.34 -9.84
CA ALA A 308 -16.87 -6.76 -10.70
C ALA A 308 -15.58 -5.98 -10.37
N GLY A 309 -14.42 -6.61 -10.56
CA GLY A 309 -13.10 -5.97 -10.43
C GLY A 309 -11.92 -6.94 -10.48
N ILE A 310 -11.85 -7.86 -9.50
CA ILE A 310 -10.83 -8.92 -9.48
C ILE A 310 -11.44 -10.20 -10.05
N PRO A 311 -10.95 -10.71 -11.20
CA PRO A 311 -11.46 -11.95 -11.76
C PRO A 311 -11.21 -13.13 -10.80
N GLU A 312 -12.28 -13.86 -10.50
CA GLU A 312 -12.24 -15.04 -9.65
C GLU A 312 -11.88 -16.29 -10.46
N TYR A 313 -11.22 -17.25 -9.81
CA TYR A 313 -10.75 -18.48 -10.45
C TYR A 313 -11.48 -19.70 -9.91
N PHE A 314 -12.16 -20.42 -10.79
CA PHE A 314 -12.87 -21.65 -10.49
C PHE A 314 -12.18 -22.83 -11.18
N PRO A 315 -11.65 -23.81 -10.42
CA PRO A 315 -10.91 -24.92 -11.00
C PRO A 315 -11.82 -25.77 -11.89
N ILE A 316 -11.38 -26.04 -13.11
CA ILE A 316 -12.09 -26.96 -14.00
C ILE A 316 -11.68 -28.39 -13.63
N PRO A 317 -12.63 -29.26 -13.24
CA PRO A 317 -12.31 -30.63 -12.85
C PRO A 317 -11.56 -31.40 -13.93
N ALA A 318 -10.55 -32.17 -13.51
CA ALA A 318 -9.72 -32.96 -14.41
C ALA A 318 -10.58 -33.90 -15.28
N GLY A 319 -10.36 -33.84 -16.60
CA GLY A 319 -11.09 -34.64 -17.58
C GLY A 319 -12.42 -34.04 -18.07
N MET A 320 -12.87 -32.88 -17.57
CA MET A 320 -14.01 -32.16 -18.16
C MET A 320 -13.64 -31.42 -19.46
N LEU A 321 -12.42 -30.89 -19.54
CA LEU A 321 -11.87 -30.38 -20.80
C LEU A 321 -11.38 -31.57 -21.64
N LEU A 322 -12.00 -31.76 -22.79
CA LEU A 322 -11.67 -32.83 -23.72
C LEU A 322 -10.80 -32.29 -24.86
N PRO A 323 -9.86 -33.07 -25.42
CA PRO A 323 -9.20 -32.70 -26.68
C PRO A 323 -10.22 -32.43 -27.79
N GLY A 324 -10.06 -31.32 -28.52
CA GLY A 324 -10.98 -30.89 -29.56
C GLY A 324 -12.00 -29.83 -29.08
N ILE A 325 -13.17 -29.81 -29.71
CA ILE A 325 -14.20 -28.80 -29.44
C ILE A 325 -14.90 -29.09 -28.11
N ASN A 326 -14.98 -28.08 -27.25
CA ASN A 326 -15.78 -28.05 -26.02
C ASN A 326 -16.74 -26.86 -26.09
N VAL A 327 -17.83 -26.89 -25.30
CA VAL A 327 -18.76 -25.76 -25.16
C VAL A 327 -18.62 -25.17 -23.77
N LEU A 328 -18.16 -23.91 -23.69
CA LEU A 328 -18.26 -23.10 -22.48
C LEU A 328 -19.59 -22.33 -22.53
N ALA A 329 -20.39 -22.44 -21.49
CA ALA A 329 -21.65 -21.72 -21.36
C ALA A 329 -21.76 -21.11 -19.96
N VAL A 330 -22.24 -19.87 -19.86
CA VAL A 330 -22.39 -19.15 -18.60
C VAL A 330 -23.74 -18.45 -18.60
N GLN A 331 -24.43 -18.48 -17.47
CA GLN A 331 -25.58 -17.62 -17.23
C GLN A 331 -25.23 -16.65 -16.10
N GLY A 332 -25.37 -15.35 -16.33
CA GLY A 332 -25.18 -14.29 -15.34
C GLY A 332 -26.52 -13.77 -14.83
N HIS A 333 -26.55 -13.32 -13.58
CA HIS A 333 -27.72 -12.81 -12.88
C HIS A 333 -27.39 -11.55 -12.09
N ASN A 334 -28.27 -10.57 -12.15
CA ASN A 334 -28.21 -9.33 -11.40
C ASN A 334 -29.01 -9.47 -10.07
N GLN A 335 -28.69 -8.67 -9.06
CA GLN A 335 -29.34 -8.60 -7.76
C GLN A 335 -30.78 -8.10 -7.85
N SER A 336 -31.10 -7.22 -8.80
CA SER A 336 -32.48 -6.74 -8.98
C SER A 336 -32.73 -6.21 -10.39
N SER A 337 -33.99 -6.13 -10.82
CA SER A 337 -34.36 -5.50 -12.11
C SER A 337 -34.11 -3.99 -12.14
N THR A 338 -33.76 -3.38 -11.01
CA THR A 338 -33.45 -1.96 -10.89
C THR A 338 -31.96 -1.65 -10.76
N SER A 339 -31.09 -2.65 -10.59
CA SER A 339 -29.65 -2.41 -10.63
C SER A 339 -29.23 -2.06 -12.06
N ASN A 340 -28.36 -1.07 -12.16
CA ASN A 340 -27.95 -0.42 -13.41
C ASN A 340 -26.52 -0.76 -13.82
N ASP A 341 -25.86 -1.58 -13.01
CA ASP A 341 -24.59 -2.26 -13.18
C ASP A 341 -24.84 -3.74 -13.50
N PHE A 342 -24.06 -4.30 -14.42
CA PHE A 342 -24.01 -5.73 -14.69
C PHE A 342 -22.73 -5.99 -15.44
N SER A 343 -21.99 -7.03 -15.07
CA SER A 343 -20.76 -7.39 -15.77
C SER A 343 -20.64 -8.91 -15.84
N LEU A 344 -20.22 -9.45 -16.99
CA LEU A 344 -19.94 -10.88 -17.18
C LEU A 344 -18.79 -11.12 -18.17
N HIS A 345 -17.62 -11.46 -17.63
CA HIS A 345 -16.35 -11.54 -18.39
C HIS A 345 -15.66 -12.91 -18.20
N PRO A 346 -16.17 -14.00 -18.80
CA PRO A 346 -15.55 -15.33 -18.64
C PRO A 346 -14.40 -15.59 -19.62
N THR A 347 -13.35 -16.24 -19.13
CA THR A 347 -12.19 -16.73 -19.89
C THR A 347 -11.70 -18.05 -19.30
N ILE A 348 -11.02 -18.89 -20.10
CA ILE A 348 -10.40 -20.12 -19.59
C ILE A 348 -8.89 -19.96 -19.68
N VAL A 349 -8.24 -20.19 -18.55
CA VAL A 349 -6.78 -20.12 -18.40
C VAL A 349 -6.23 -21.46 -17.95
N SER A 350 -5.01 -21.76 -18.37
CA SER A 350 -4.14 -22.77 -17.75
C SER A 350 -3.02 -22.02 -17.07
N THR A 351 -2.81 -22.28 -15.78
CA THR A 351 -1.73 -21.63 -15.03
C THR A 351 -0.51 -22.53 -14.99
N LEU A 352 0.58 -22.07 -15.60
CA LEU A 352 1.89 -22.70 -15.52
C LEU A 352 2.66 -22.02 -14.40
N ALA A 353 2.49 -22.50 -13.17
CA ALA A 353 3.15 -21.93 -12.00
C ALA A 353 4.68 -21.79 -12.23
N THR A 354 5.17 -20.61 -12.59
CA THR A 354 6.56 -20.28 -12.31
C THR A 354 6.59 -19.89 -10.85
N ILE A 355 7.29 -20.73 -10.09
CA ILE A 355 7.55 -20.50 -8.69
C ILE A 355 8.72 -19.51 -8.69
N ASP A 356 8.45 -18.21 -8.70
CA ASP A 356 9.35 -17.35 -7.96
C ASP A 356 8.95 -17.48 -6.49
N ALA A 357 9.62 -18.37 -5.78
CA ALA A 357 9.33 -18.66 -4.38
C ALA A 357 9.64 -17.47 -3.46
N THR A 358 10.19 -16.38 -3.98
CA THR A 358 10.76 -15.29 -3.19
C THR A 358 10.03 -13.96 -3.32
N ARG A 359 9.20 -13.74 -4.35
CA ARG A 359 8.52 -12.46 -4.54
C ARG A 359 7.17 -12.41 -3.80
N ARG A 360 7.12 -11.64 -2.70
CA ARG A 360 5.87 -11.24 -2.04
C ARG A 360 5.22 -10.14 -2.87
N VAL A 361 3.94 -10.31 -3.21
CA VAL A 361 3.16 -9.29 -3.93
C VAL A 361 2.02 -8.79 -3.06
N VAL A 362 1.91 -7.47 -2.91
CA VAL A 362 0.79 -6.84 -2.21
C VAL A 362 -0.36 -6.58 -3.20
N GLN A 363 -1.55 -7.09 -2.88
CA GLN A 363 -2.66 -7.15 -3.84
C GLN A 363 -3.53 -5.90 -3.87
N SER A 364 -3.54 -5.13 -2.78
CA SER A 364 -4.45 -4.00 -2.61
C SER A 364 -3.85 -2.97 -1.67
N ARG A 365 -4.36 -1.73 -1.79
CA ARG A 365 -4.05 -0.64 -0.86
C ARG A 365 -4.36 -1.01 0.60
N ALA A 366 -5.48 -1.68 0.84
CA ALA A 366 -5.84 -2.15 2.18
C ALA A 366 -4.82 -3.16 2.74
N ASN A 367 -4.23 -4.02 1.92
CA ASN A 367 -3.16 -4.91 2.36
C ASN A 367 -1.85 -4.18 2.62
N LEU A 368 -1.50 -3.20 1.78
CA LEU A 368 -0.34 -2.34 1.97
C LEU A 368 -0.40 -1.62 3.33
N GLN A 369 -1.53 -0.97 3.62
CA GLN A 369 -1.76 -0.22 4.85
C GLN A 369 -1.70 -1.07 6.13
N ARG A 370 -1.73 -2.40 6.04
CA ARG A 370 -1.64 -3.30 7.19
C ARG A 370 -0.23 -3.55 7.69
N PHE A 371 0.77 -3.41 6.82
CA PHE A 371 2.16 -3.72 7.20
C PHE A 371 2.66 -2.87 8.37
N PRO A 372 2.42 -1.55 8.43
CA PRO A 372 2.78 -0.73 9.58
C PRO A 372 2.14 -1.19 10.90
N PHE A 373 0.91 -1.70 10.88
CA PHE A 373 0.25 -2.27 12.07
C PHE A 373 0.86 -3.60 12.48
N ILE A 374 1.04 -4.51 11.52
CA ILE A 374 1.53 -5.88 11.80
C ILE A 374 2.98 -5.85 12.27
N ARG A 375 3.84 -5.05 11.61
CA ARG A 375 5.24 -4.87 12.04
C ARG A 375 5.31 -4.11 13.35
N GLY A 376 4.47 -3.08 13.53
CA GLY A 376 4.38 -2.35 14.79
C GLY A 376 3.94 -3.21 15.97
N ILE A 377 3.02 -4.15 15.74
CA ILE A 377 2.52 -5.03 16.79
C ILE A 377 3.42 -6.25 16.96
N TYR A 378 3.86 -6.96 15.93
CA TYR A 378 4.47 -8.29 16.12
C TYR A 378 5.99 -8.34 15.96
N ALA A 379 6.64 -7.35 15.33
CA ALA A 379 8.08 -7.42 15.09
C ALA A 379 8.89 -7.36 16.40
N LEU A 380 10.02 -8.06 16.43
CA LEU A 380 11.01 -7.95 17.50
C LEU A 380 11.94 -6.75 17.29
N ARG A 381 12.19 -6.40 16.02
CA ARG A 381 12.87 -5.20 15.53
C ARG A 381 12.02 -3.92 15.65
N GLN A 382 11.59 -3.59 16.87
CA GLN A 382 10.62 -2.51 17.11
C GLN A 382 11.12 -1.11 16.73
N LEU A 383 12.38 -0.80 17.03
CA LEU A 383 12.95 0.49 16.65
C LEU A 383 12.93 0.70 15.14
N GLN A 384 13.15 -0.36 14.35
CA GLN A 384 13.06 -0.27 12.89
C GLN A 384 11.63 -0.22 12.39
N SER A 385 10.66 -0.88 13.05
CA SER A 385 9.25 -0.68 12.70
C SER A 385 8.82 0.78 12.89
N VAL A 386 9.23 1.41 14.00
CA VAL A 386 8.97 2.83 14.29
C VAL A 386 9.68 3.75 13.29
N LEU A 387 10.95 3.47 12.99
CA LEU A 387 11.72 4.27 12.02
C LEU A 387 11.27 4.04 10.57
N GLY A 388 10.84 2.84 10.21
CA GLY A 388 10.32 2.53 8.87
C GLY A 388 9.07 3.34 8.55
N GLU A 389 8.16 3.48 9.52
CA GLU A 389 7.02 4.40 9.40
C GLU A 389 7.46 5.87 9.38
N PHE A 390 8.41 6.27 10.24
CA PHE A 390 8.95 7.63 10.21
C PHE A 390 9.58 7.99 8.86
N TRP A 391 10.32 7.07 8.23
CA TRP A 391 10.96 7.30 6.93
C TRP A 391 9.96 7.30 5.78
N GLU A 392 8.97 6.39 5.80
CA GLU A 392 7.85 6.44 4.84
C GLU A 392 7.09 7.77 4.97
N ASN A 393 6.82 8.22 6.19
CA ASN A 393 6.18 9.51 6.42
C ASN A 393 7.06 10.70 5.95
N HIS A 394 8.37 10.63 6.18
CA HIS A 394 9.30 11.70 5.83
C HIS A 394 9.57 11.81 4.32
N LEU A 395 9.57 10.68 3.62
CA LEU A 395 9.82 10.54 2.18
C LEU A 395 8.54 10.06 1.47
N THR A 396 7.40 10.63 1.88
CA THR A 396 6.07 10.11 1.56
C THR A 396 5.74 10.15 0.08
N THR A 397 4.90 9.20 -0.31
CA THR A 397 4.39 8.99 -1.67
C THR A 397 2.86 8.87 -1.65
N ASP A 398 2.28 8.92 -2.84
CA ASP A 398 0.85 8.75 -3.04
C ASP A 398 0.57 7.57 -3.98
N PHE A 399 -0.02 6.52 -3.39
CA PHE A 399 -0.48 5.34 -4.09
C PHE A 399 -1.40 5.68 -5.27
N ASP A 400 -2.29 6.66 -5.12
CA ASP A 400 -3.30 6.97 -6.14
C ASP A 400 -2.63 7.55 -7.40
N LYS A 401 -1.53 8.29 -7.27
CA LYS A 401 -0.72 8.76 -8.41
C LYS A 401 -0.07 7.61 -9.18
N VAL A 402 0.52 6.64 -8.47
CA VAL A 402 1.11 5.44 -9.10
C VAL A 402 0.04 4.60 -9.79
N PHE A 403 -1.08 4.38 -9.10
CA PHE A 403 -2.23 3.68 -9.66
C PHE A 403 -2.79 4.37 -10.90
N ASP A 404 -2.92 5.69 -10.87
CA ASP A 404 -3.42 6.50 -11.98
C ASP A 404 -2.53 6.43 -13.22
N LEU A 405 -1.21 6.42 -13.04
CA LEU A 405 -0.30 6.16 -14.13
C LEU A 405 -0.56 4.75 -14.68
N TYR A 406 -0.44 3.72 -13.84
CA TYR A 406 -0.50 2.31 -14.26
C TYR A 406 -1.82 1.91 -14.91
N ARG A 407 -2.96 2.42 -14.45
CA ARG A 407 -4.27 2.14 -15.09
C ARG A 407 -4.39 2.73 -16.50
N ASN A 408 -3.61 3.78 -16.79
CA ASN A 408 -3.68 4.53 -18.04
C ASN A 408 -2.56 4.20 -19.01
N VAL A 409 -1.43 3.65 -18.55
CA VAL A 409 -0.34 3.24 -19.45
C VAL A 409 -0.88 2.24 -20.49
N ARG A 410 -0.58 2.54 -21.76
CA ARG A 410 -0.89 1.71 -22.91
C ARG A 410 0.40 1.17 -23.50
N ASN A 411 0.38 -0.08 -23.96
CA ASN A 411 1.47 -0.61 -24.76
C ASN A 411 1.36 -0.12 -26.21
N ARG A 412 2.35 -0.49 -27.04
CA ARG A 412 2.38 -0.12 -28.47
C ARG A 412 1.20 -0.64 -29.31
N TYR A 413 0.41 -1.58 -28.78
CA TYR A 413 -0.81 -2.10 -29.40
C TYR A 413 -2.07 -1.34 -28.95
N ASP A 414 -1.91 -0.24 -28.22
CA ASP A 414 -2.97 0.54 -27.56
C ASP A 414 -3.81 -0.26 -26.53
N ASN A 415 -3.26 -1.36 -26.02
CA ASN A 415 -3.87 -2.12 -24.94
C ASN A 415 -3.41 -1.57 -23.59
N ARG A 416 -4.30 -1.57 -22.59
CA ARG A 416 -3.90 -1.35 -21.19
C ARG A 416 -2.83 -2.38 -20.82
N VAL A 417 -1.70 -1.92 -20.26
CA VAL A 417 -0.59 -2.81 -19.87
C VAL A 417 -1.05 -3.89 -18.90
N PHE A 418 -1.83 -3.49 -17.90
CA PHE A 418 -2.34 -4.40 -16.86
C PHE A 418 -3.72 -4.98 -17.18
N GLY A 419 -4.33 -4.60 -18.31
CA GLY A 419 -5.63 -5.13 -18.77
C GLY A 419 -6.84 -4.66 -17.94
N SER A 420 -6.74 -4.59 -16.62
CA SER A 420 -7.80 -4.14 -15.69
C SER A 420 -7.29 -3.15 -14.65
N SER A 421 -8.22 -2.42 -14.02
CA SER A 421 -7.93 -1.50 -12.92
C SER A 421 -7.36 -2.22 -11.70
N THR A 422 -7.90 -3.40 -11.34
CA THR A 422 -7.37 -4.20 -10.22
C THR A 422 -5.91 -4.59 -10.39
N ALA A 423 -5.51 -5.03 -11.58
CA ALA A 423 -4.11 -5.41 -11.82
C ALA A 423 -3.19 -4.19 -11.68
N ALA A 424 -3.62 -3.00 -12.11
CA ALA A 424 -2.89 -1.76 -11.86
C ALA A 424 -2.83 -1.39 -10.37
N GLN A 425 -3.90 -1.60 -9.59
CA GLN A 425 -3.90 -1.37 -8.14
C GLN A 425 -2.90 -2.28 -7.42
N SER A 426 -2.86 -3.58 -7.76
CA SER A 426 -1.89 -4.50 -7.16
C SER A 426 -0.45 -4.10 -7.50
N GLN A 427 -0.19 -3.62 -8.72
CA GLN A 427 1.14 -3.16 -9.10
C GLN A 427 1.55 -1.86 -8.40
N ALA A 428 0.60 -0.94 -8.17
CA ALA A 428 0.86 0.24 -7.36
C ALA A 428 1.17 -0.17 -5.90
N ALA A 429 0.37 -1.07 -5.31
CA ALA A 429 0.55 -1.51 -3.93
C ALA A 429 1.89 -2.24 -3.72
N ASP A 430 2.30 -3.06 -4.70
CA ASP A 430 3.60 -3.74 -4.68
C ASP A 430 4.77 -2.74 -4.68
N ILE A 431 4.68 -1.68 -5.46
CA ILE A 431 5.74 -0.68 -5.59
C ILE A 431 5.86 0.20 -4.34
N GLU A 432 4.74 0.66 -3.79
CA GLU A 432 4.72 1.36 -2.50
C GLU A 432 5.27 0.47 -1.38
N PHE A 433 4.90 -0.82 -1.37
CA PHE A 433 5.40 -1.78 -0.38
C PHE A 433 6.91 -1.95 -0.47
N LEU A 434 7.48 -2.07 -1.68
CA LEU A 434 8.92 -2.25 -1.87
C LEU A 434 9.73 -1.08 -1.34
N GLU A 435 9.22 0.15 -1.49
CA GLU A 435 9.85 1.35 -0.91
C GLU A 435 9.76 1.36 0.62
N TYR A 436 8.56 1.10 1.17
CA TYR A 436 8.37 0.96 2.63
C TYR A 436 9.25 -0.14 3.25
N ASP A 437 9.38 -1.27 2.56
CA ASP A 437 10.21 -2.39 3.00
C ASP A 437 11.69 -2.02 3.01
N PHE A 438 12.16 -1.30 1.98
CA PHE A 438 13.51 -0.75 1.96
C PHE A 438 13.76 0.19 3.13
N PHE A 439 12.84 1.11 3.42
CA PHE A 439 12.97 2.03 4.56
C PHE A 439 12.98 1.30 5.89
N THR A 440 12.20 0.22 6.03
CA THR A 440 12.19 -0.61 7.25
C THR A 440 13.52 -1.34 7.44
N GLU A 441 14.05 -2.00 6.40
CA GLU A 441 15.30 -2.76 6.48
C GLU A 441 16.54 -1.87 6.65
N ASN A 442 16.51 -0.65 6.10
CA ASN A 442 17.62 0.30 6.15
C ASN A 442 17.42 1.44 7.15
N ALA A 443 16.45 1.30 8.07
CA ALA A 443 15.97 2.38 8.93
C ALA A 443 17.06 3.03 9.81
N LEU A 444 18.07 2.25 10.19
CA LEU A 444 19.23 2.66 11.00
C LEU A 444 20.49 2.94 10.19
N GLY A 445 20.43 2.76 8.86
CA GLY A 445 21.55 2.88 7.93
C GLY A 445 21.97 4.33 7.65
N TYR A 446 22.51 4.57 6.47
CA TYR A 446 22.91 5.91 6.07
C TYR A 446 21.73 6.68 5.49
N PHE A 447 21.54 7.93 5.94
CA PHE A 447 20.51 8.81 5.38
C PHE A 447 20.68 9.03 3.87
N GLY A 448 21.92 9.05 3.37
CA GLY A 448 22.19 9.12 1.94
C GLY A 448 21.61 7.96 1.14
N ASP A 449 21.60 6.76 1.72
CA ASP A 449 21.01 5.57 1.07
C ASP A 449 19.48 5.66 1.06
N LEU A 450 18.87 6.11 2.16
CA LEU A 450 17.42 6.36 2.25
C LEU A 450 16.98 7.41 1.22
N LEU A 451 17.69 8.53 1.16
CA LEU A 451 17.41 9.62 0.22
C LEU A 451 17.62 9.19 -1.23
N LEU A 452 18.69 8.45 -1.53
CA LEU A 452 18.97 7.95 -2.87
C LEU A 452 17.95 6.91 -3.32
N HIS A 453 17.54 6.00 -2.44
CA HIS A 453 16.53 5.02 -2.75
C HIS A 453 15.20 5.71 -3.07
N SER A 454 14.76 6.63 -2.22
CA SER A 454 13.56 7.42 -2.46
C SER A 454 13.66 8.17 -3.80
N ALA A 455 14.76 8.86 -4.07
CA ALA A 455 14.95 9.58 -5.33
C ALA A 455 14.84 8.70 -6.59
N ALA A 456 15.22 7.43 -6.48
CA ALA A 456 15.21 6.47 -7.58
C ALA A 456 14.02 5.50 -7.53
N SER A 457 13.15 5.57 -6.52
CA SER A 457 12.03 4.65 -6.37
C SER A 457 10.99 4.96 -7.44
N PRO A 458 10.36 3.94 -8.06
CA PRO A 458 9.30 4.20 -9.01
C PRO A 458 8.13 4.99 -8.41
N ALA A 459 7.79 4.78 -7.14
CA ALA A 459 6.73 5.53 -6.45
C ALA A 459 7.03 7.03 -6.41
N MET A 460 8.19 7.43 -5.89
CA MET A 460 8.59 8.84 -5.77
C MET A 460 8.76 9.53 -7.13
N LEU A 461 9.39 8.84 -8.10
CA LEU A 461 9.58 9.38 -9.46
C LEU A 461 8.25 9.71 -10.14
N ILE A 462 7.23 8.87 -9.92
CA ILE A 462 5.89 9.07 -10.47
C ILE A 462 5.13 10.14 -9.66
N TYR A 463 5.19 10.08 -8.33
CA TYR A 463 4.45 10.96 -7.44
C TYR A 463 4.77 12.44 -7.68
N LEU A 464 6.06 12.80 -7.73
CA LEU A 464 6.53 14.17 -7.91
C LEU A 464 6.84 14.53 -9.37
N ASP A 465 6.27 13.76 -10.32
CA ASP A 465 6.35 14.00 -11.77
C ASP A 465 7.79 14.12 -12.30
N ASN A 466 8.78 13.51 -11.63
CA ASN A 466 10.16 13.52 -12.09
C ASN A 466 10.34 12.69 -13.38
N ILE A 467 9.43 11.73 -13.63
CA ILE A 467 9.34 11.04 -14.94
C ILE A 467 9.10 12.00 -16.12
N LEU A 468 8.68 13.25 -15.85
CA LEU A 468 8.47 14.33 -16.83
C LEU A 468 9.59 15.38 -16.82
N ASN A 469 10.72 15.11 -16.15
CA ASN A 469 11.85 16.03 -16.03
C ASN A 469 12.86 15.84 -17.17
N PHE A 470 12.84 16.71 -18.18
CA PHE A 470 13.64 16.56 -19.40
C PHE A 470 14.62 17.73 -19.60
N ALA A 471 15.71 17.46 -20.32
CA ALA A 471 16.64 18.49 -20.76
C ALA A 471 15.92 19.61 -21.52
N GLY A 472 16.14 20.86 -21.11
CA GLY A 472 15.50 22.04 -21.72
C GLY A 472 14.11 22.39 -21.16
N GLU A 473 13.45 21.45 -20.47
CA GLU A 473 12.22 21.68 -19.69
C GLU A 473 12.34 21.07 -18.28
N PRO A 474 13.27 21.56 -17.42
CA PRO A 474 13.44 20.99 -16.09
C PRO A 474 12.18 21.13 -15.24
N ASN A 475 11.77 20.05 -14.58
CA ASN A 475 10.66 20.04 -13.63
C ASN A 475 11.18 20.26 -12.20
N GLU A 476 10.79 21.38 -11.60
CA GLU A 476 11.25 21.78 -10.27
C GLU A 476 10.56 21.06 -9.12
N ASN A 477 9.46 20.34 -9.34
CA ASN A 477 8.66 19.76 -8.24
C ASN A 477 9.51 18.90 -7.30
N TYR A 478 10.14 17.84 -7.83
CA TYR A 478 10.99 16.97 -7.03
C TYR A 478 12.21 17.71 -6.42
N ALA A 479 12.82 18.62 -7.19
CA ALA A 479 13.97 19.41 -6.73
C ALA A 479 13.62 20.38 -5.59
N ARG A 480 12.39 20.87 -5.56
CA ARG A 480 11.87 21.67 -4.46
C ARG A 480 11.71 20.80 -3.22
N GLU A 481 11.00 19.68 -3.33
CA GLU A 481 10.71 18.83 -2.17
C GLU A 481 11.96 18.20 -1.56
N ILE A 482 12.94 17.82 -2.38
CA ILE A 482 14.20 17.28 -1.84
C ILE A 482 14.93 18.31 -0.98
N LEU A 483 14.94 19.60 -1.34
CA LEU A 483 15.56 20.67 -0.54
C LEU A 483 14.67 21.07 0.64
N GLU A 484 13.38 21.31 0.38
CA GLU A 484 12.43 21.88 1.32
C GLU A 484 11.95 20.90 2.38
N LEU A 485 11.66 19.66 1.99
CA LEU A 485 10.91 18.72 2.81
C LEU A 485 11.73 17.51 3.21
N HIS A 486 12.63 17.03 2.34
CA HIS A 486 13.40 15.80 2.57
C HIS A 486 14.80 16.05 3.13
N SER A 487 15.40 17.24 2.99
CA SER A 487 16.79 17.45 3.43
C SER A 487 17.07 18.72 4.21
N LEU A 488 17.01 19.93 3.65
CA LEU A 488 17.45 21.14 4.35
C LEU A 488 16.35 21.73 5.25
N GLY A 489 15.08 21.54 4.89
CA GLY A 489 13.96 22.23 5.51
C GLY A 489 13.63 23.54 4.79
N VAL A 490 12.36 23.93 4.83
CA VAL A 490 11.84 25.15 4.18
C VAL A 490 12.62 26.40 4.62
N ASP A 491 13.00 27.22 3.64
CA ASP A 491 13.73 28.48 3.83
C ASP A 491 15.10 28.34 4.54
N ASN A 492 15.70 27.15 4.55
CA ASN A 492 16.93 26.86 5.30
C ASN A 492 18.21 26.84 4.44
N GLY A 493 18.55 27.96 3.81
CA GLY A 493 19.88 28.18 3.23
C GLY A 493 20.09 27.81 1.76
N TYR A 494 19.02 27.55 1.01
CA TYR A 494 19.01 27.41 -0.45
C TYR A 494 18.27 28.59 -1.11
N THR A 495 18.39 28.70 -2.43
CA THR A 495 17.74 29.73 -3.25
C THR A 495 16.90 29.10 -4.36
N GLN A 496 16.06 29.90 -5.01
CA GLN A 496 15.33 29.45 -6.21
C GLN A 496 16.28 28.95 -7.32
N THR A 497 17.46 29.55 -7.46
CA THR A 497 18.48 29.09 -8.42
C THR A 497 19.01 27.70 -8.05
N ASP A 498 19.13 27.38 -6.75
CA ASP A 498 19.55 26.04 -6.33
C ASP A 498 18.49 24.99 -6.69
N ILE A 499 17.20 25.33 -6.60
CA ILE A 499 16.10 24.46 -7.07
C ILE A 499 16.19 24.23 -8.58
N GLU A 500 16.39 25.31 -9.37
CA GLU A 500 16.53 25.22 -10.83
C GLU A 500 17.73 24.36 -11.24
N GLU A 501 18.89 24.55 -10.60
CA GLU A 501 20.11 23.77 -10.88
C GLU A 501 19.98 22.31 -10.42
N LEU A 502 19.27 22.07 -9.32
CA LEU A 502 18.98 20.73 -8.83
C LEU A 502 18.02 19.97 -9.76
N ALA A 503 16.97 20.64 -10.26
CA ALA A 503 16.05 20.08 -11.23
C ALA A 503 16.80 19.59 -12.47
N ARG A 504 17.77 20.36 -12.94
CA ARG A 504 18.65 19.98 -14.06
C ARG A 504 19.47 18.72 -13.75
N CYS A 505 19.93 18.51 -12.52
CA CYS A 505 20.69 17.31 -12.13
C CYS A 505 19.85 16.04 -12.28
N PHE A 506 18.55 16.11 -11.95
CA PHE A 506 17.62 14.97 -12.02
C PHE A 506 16.96 14.77 -13.39
N THR A 507 17.32 15.54 -14.42
CA THR A 507 16.79 15.33 -15.77
C THR A 507 17.16 13.95 -16.32
N GLY A 508 16.21 13.31 -17.02
CA GLY A 508 16.39 11.97 -17.59
C GLY A 508 16.13 10.83 -16.60
N TRP A 509 15.88 11.11 -15.32
CA TRP A 509 15.46 10.09 -14.36
C TRP A 509 14.01 9.68 -14.64
N THR A 510 13.77 8.40 -14.90
CA THR A 510 12.45 7.88 -15.25
C THR A 510 12.30 6.43 -14.80
N VAL A 511 11.20 5.79 -15.14
CA VAL A 511 10.92 4.40 -14.77
C VAL A 511 10.93 3.50 -15.99
N THR A 512 11.24 2.23 -15.76
CA THR A 512 11.15 1.19 -16.79
C THR A 512 10.78 -0.13 -16.17
N ARG A 513 10.52 -1.12 -17.03
CA ARG A 513 10.24 -2.48 -16.61
C ARG A 513 11.32 -3.41 -17.10
N ILE A 514 11.80 -4.29 -16.22
CA ILE A 514 12.87 -5.25 -16.51
C ILE A 514 12.43 -6.67 -16.14
N PRO A 515 13.04 -7.74 -16.68
CA PRO A 515 12.76 -9.09 -16.21
C PRO A 515 13.18 -9.24 -14.74
N ASP A 516 12.43 -10.04 -13.97
CA ASP A 516 12.70 -10.24 -12.53
C ASP A 516 14.10 -10.83 -12.28
N ASP A 517 14.59 -11.70 -13.16
CA ASP A 517 15.94 -12.29 -13.07
C ASP A 517 17.08 -11.32 -13.43
N MET A 518 16.75 -10.14 -13.96
CA MET A 518 17.68 -9.05 -14.22
C MET A 518 17.59 -7.92 -13.19
N ALA A 519 16.72 -8.04 -12.18
CA ALA A 519 16.64 -7.09 -11.08
C ALA A 519 17.98 -6.99 -10.35
N GLN A 520 18.38 -5.77 -10.04
CA GLN A 520 19.62 -5.48 -9.33
C GLN A 520 19.29 -5.00 -7.92
N PRO A 521 20.06 -5.40 -6.90
CA PRO A 521 19.88 -4.89 -5.55
C PRO A 521 20.26 -3.40 -5.49
N PHE A 522 19.83 -2.72 -4.44
CA PHE A 522 20.39 -1.42 -4.10
C PHE A 522 21.87 -1.55 -3.69
N PRO A 523 22.76 -0.61 -4.06
CA PRO A 523 22.56 0.58 -4.90
C PRO A 523 22.81 0.34 -6.40
N ASP A 524 23.02 -0.91 -6.83
CA ASP A 524 23.44 -1.25 -8.18
C ASP A 524 22.41 -0.84 -9.26
N TYR A 525 21.11 -0.92 -8.96
CA TYR A 525 20.08 -0.52 -9.92
C TYR A 525 20.08 1.01 -10.21
N VAL A 526 20.61 1.82 -9.28
CA VAL A 526 20.74 3.28 -9.44
C VAL A 526 22.09 3.65 -10.04
N THR A 527 23.18 3.06 -9.52
CA THR A 527 24.56 3.37 -9.94
C THR A 527 24.94 2.74 -11.28
N ASN A 528 24.22 1.70 -11.71
CA ASN A 528 24.37 1.07 -13.03
C ASN A 528 22.98 0.90 -13.69
N PRO A 529 22.31 2.01 -14.03
CA PRO A 529 20.92 2.00 -14.42
C PRO A 529 20.73 1.47 -15.84
N VAL A 530 19.50 1.09 -16.15
CA VAL A 530 19.08 0.88 -17.54
C VAL A 530 19.14 2.22 -18.26
N THR A 531 19.82 2.27 -19.42
CA THR A 531 20.00 3.52 -20.21
C THR A 531 19.42 3.50 -21.62
N THR A 532 19.04 2.33 -22.11
CA THR A 532 18.52 2.18 -23.47
C THR A 532 17.02 2.48 -23.55
N THR A 533 16.61 3.23 -24.57
CA THR A 533 15.21 3.46 -24.99
C THR A 533 14.66 2.28 -25.79
N ASP A 534 15.48 1.71 -26.66
CA ASP A 534 15.04 0.68 -27.60
C ASP A 534 14.87 -0.67 -26.94
N HIS A 535 13.73 -1.31 -27.21
CA HIS A 535 13.66 -2.77 -27.20
C HIS A 535 14.62 -3.28 -28.27
N SER A 536 15.88 -3.44 -27.90
CA SER A 536 16.80 -4.11 -28.80
C SER A 536 16.35 -5.56 -28.84
N TRP A 537 15.87 -6.00 -30.00
CA TRP A 537 15.56 -7.39 -30.27
C TRP A 537 16.57 -7.90 -31.29
N THR A 538 17.00 -9.14 -31.12
CA THR A 538 17.43 -9.90 -32.28
C THR A 538 16.17 -10.39 -32.99
N SER A 539 15.77 -9.69 -34.05
CA SER A 539 14.61 -10.04 -34.88
C SER A 539 15.00 -10.96 -36.03
N THR A 540 14.28 -12.07 -36.16
CA THR A 540 14.39 -13.01 -37.28
C THR A 540 13.04 -13.10 -37.97
N ALA A 541 12.97 -12.77 -39.26
CA ALA A 541 11.73 -12.91 -40.02
C ALA A 541 11.39 -14.39 -40.26
N ILE A 542 10.16 -14.75 -39.91
CA ILE A 542 9.53 -16.04 -40.22
C ILE A 542 8.76 -15.95 -41.54
N ILE A 543 8.11 -14.79 -41.77
CA ILE A 543 7.57 -14.38 -43.06
C ILE A 543 8.11 -12.99 -43.33
N GLU A 544 8.76 -12.78 -44.48
CA GLU A 544 9.30 -11.47 -44.87
C GLU A 544 8.44 -10.77 -45.94
N ILE A 545 8.51 -9.43 -45.98
CA ILE A 545 7.89 -8.64 -47.05
C ILE A 545 8.55 -9.01 -48.40
N GLY A 546 7.72 -9.16 -49.44
CA GLY A 546 8.12 -9.57 -50.78
C GLY A 546 8.12 -11.09 -51.00
N GLU A 547 7.80 -11.89 -49.98
CA GLU A 547 7.58 -13.32 -50.17
C GLU A 547 6.34 -13.63 -51.02
N VAL A 548 6.36 -14.77 -51.72
CA VAL A 548 5.21 -15.25 -52.50
C VAL A 548 4.09 -15.70 -51.56
N TRP A 549 2.91 -15.12 -51.76
CA TRP A 549 1.65 -15.43 -51.07
C TRP A 549 0.60 -15.92 -52.06
N LYS A 550 -0.33 -16.72 -51.55
CA LYS A 550 -1.54 -17.13 -52.27
C LYS A 550 -2.60 -16.06 -52.12
N TYR A 551 -3.30 -15.69 -53.19
CA TYR A 551 -4.39 -14.73 -53.11
C TYR A 551 -5.57 -15.04 -54.05
N LEU A 552 -6.75 -14.55 -53.66
CA LEU A 552 -8.01 -14.72 -54.39
C LEU A 552 -8.83 -13.41 -54.36
N PRO A 553 -9.21 -12.85 -55.53
CA PRO A 553 -10.15 -11.73 -55.61
C PRO A 553 -11.49 -12.02 -54.92
N GLY A 554 -11.97 -11.07 -54.11
CA GLY A 554 -13.25 -11.14 -53.42
C GLY A 554 -14.42 -10.82 -54.34
N VAL A 555 -14.74 -11.76 -55.24
CA VAL A 555 -15.96 -11.71 -56.08
C VAL A 555 -17.05 -12.67 -55.58
N GLU A 556 -16.67 -13.62 -54.75
CA GLU A 556 -17.51 -14.54 -53.99
C GLU A 556 -16.76 -14.98 -52.72
N GLU A 557 -17.48 -15.57 -51.77
CA GLU A 557 -16.85 -16.12 -50.56
C GLU A 557 -15.97 -17.33 -50.92
N PRO A 558 -14.73 -17.44 -50.43
CA PRO A 558 -13.86 -18.59 -50.72
C PRO A 558 -14.44 -19.91 -50.18
N THR A 559 -15.16 -19.83 -49.06
CA THR A 559 -15.91 -20.92 -48.44
C THR A 559 -17.28 -20.41 -47.99
N PRO A 560 -18.31 -20.39 -48.85
CA PRO A 560 -19.64 -19.91 -48.48
C PRO A 560 -20.35 -20.92 -47.57
N ASN A 561 -21.09 -20.42 -46.59
CA ASN A 561 -22.05 -21.23 -45.85
C ASN A 561 -23.27 -21.60 -46.71
N THR A 562 -24.21 -22.37 -46.15
CA THR A 562 -25.41 -22.83 -46.88
C THR A 562 -26.31 -21.70 -47.39
N SER A 563 -26.19 -20.50 -46.83
CA SER A 563 -26.92 -19.29 -47.21
C SER A 563 -26.10 -18.35 -48.10
N GLY A 564 -24.88 -18.76 -48.51
CA GLY A 564 -23.96 -17.95 -49.31
C GLY A 564 -23.18 -16.89 -48.52
N GLY A 565 -23.23 -16.92 -47.19
CA GLY A 565 -22.49 -16.00 -46.31
C GLY A 565 -21.08 -16.49 -45.98
N PRO A 566 -20.24 -15.63 -45.36
CA PRO A 566 -18.81 -15.90 -45.15
C PRO A 566 -18.57 -16.99 -44.09
N THR A 567 -17.45 -17.72 -44.21
CA THR A 567 -16.91 -18.64 -43.20
C THR A 567 -15.39 -18.54 -43.14
N THR A 568 -14.75 -19.12 -42.12
CA THR A 568 -13.27 -19.10 -41.96
C THR A 568 -12.60 -20.39 -42.42
N ALA A 569 -13.31 -21.34 -43.03
CA ALA A 569 -12.73 -22.63 -43.44
C ALA A 569 -11.58 -22.47 -44.45
N TRP A 570 -11.58 -21.42 -45.27
CA TRP A 570 -10.47 -21.08 -46.17
C TRP A 570 -9.16 -20.69 -45.45
N ALA A 571 -9.28 -20.22 -44.21
CA ALA A 571 -8.16 -19.81 -43.37
C ALA A 571 -7.59 -20.96 -42.54
N GLU A 572 -8.16 -22.18 -42.61
CA GLU A 572 -7.64 -23.35 -41.90
C GLU A 572 -6.41 -23.95 -42.62
N VAL A 573 -5.54 -24.64 -41.88
CA VAL A 573 -4.32 -25.27 -42.41
C VAL A 573 -4.64 -26.28 -43.52
N ALA A 574 -5.74 -27.03 -43.36
CA ALA A 574 -6.11 -28.11 -44.28
C ALA A 574 -6.80 -27.65 -45.57
N TYR A 575 -7.05 -26.34 -45.75
CA TYR A 575 -7.72 -25.82 -46.95
C TYR A 575 -6.85 -25.96 -48.21
N ASP A 576 -7.47 -26.44 -49.30
CA ASP A 576 -6.86 -26.58 -50.61
C ASP A 576 -6.98 -25.26 -51.40
N ASP A 577 -5.88 -24.51 -51.46
CA ASP A 577 -5.74 -23.26 -52.20
C ASP A 577 -5.00 -23.42 -53.54
N SER A 578 -4.93 -24.64 -54.07
CA SER A 578 -4.22 -24.90 -55.34
C SER A 578 -4.78 -24.10 -56.53
N ALA A 579 -6.03 -23.64 -56.43
CA ALA A 579 -6.71 -22.80 -57.41
C ALA A 579 -6.43 -21.29 -57.25
N TRP A 580 -5.80 -20.85 -56.16
CA TRP A 580 -5.53 -19.43 -55.89
C TRP A 580 -4.32 -18.94 -56.68
N PHE A 581 -4.32 -17.64 -56.99
CA PHE A 581 -3.18 -16.97 -57.63
C PHE A 581 -1.99 -16.90 -56.68
N GLU A 582 -0.79 -16.71 -57.23
CA GLU A 582 0.46 -16.57 -56.47
C GLU A 582 1.18 -15.30 -56.91
N GLY A 583 1.69 -14.53 -55.95
CA GLY A 583 2.49 -13.34 -56.21
C GLY A 583 3.25 -12.87 -54.95
N PRO A 584 4.38 -12.15 -55.09
CA PRO A 584 5.06 -11.53 -53.96
C PRO A 584 4.17 -10.49 -53.25
N THR A 585 4.31 -10.36 -51.93
CA THR A 585 3.62 -9.32 -51.13
C THR A 585 4.08 -7.90 -51.46
N GLY A 586 3.25 -6.91 -51.12
CA GLY A 586 3.03 -5.74 -51.96
C GLY A 586 1.95 -6.07 -53.00
N ILE A 587 0.86 -6.69 -52.53
CA ILE A 587 -0.31 -7.02 -53.35
C ILE A 587 -1.28 -5.85 -53.24
N GLY A 588 -1.55 -5.18 -54.36
CA GLY A 588 -2.26 -3.90 -54.32
C GLY A 588 -2.41 -3.24 -55.68
N TYR A 589 -2.79 -1.97 -55.71
CA TYR A 589 -2.74 -1.12 -56.89
C TYR A 589 -2.69 0.36 -56.50
N GLY A 590 -2.40 1.25 -57.47
CA GLY A 590 -2.71 2.70 -57.38
C GLY A 590 -1.51 3.63 -57.16
N ASP A 591 -0.45 3.16 -56.49
CA ASP A 591 0.72 3.94 -56.05
C ASP A 591 2.03 3.63 -56.82
N ASN A 592 2.09 2.50 -57.53
CA ASN A 592 3.24 1.96 -58.27
C ASN A 592 4.39 1.43 -57.39
N ASP A 593 4.14 1.04 -56.16
CA ASP A 593 5.15 0.36 -55.32
C ASP A 593 4.82 -1.12 -55.01
N ASP A 594 3.65 -1.58 -55.45
CA ASP A 594 3.24 -2.99 -55.42
C ASP A 594 4.09 -3.94 -56.27
N ALA A 595 4.49 -5.06 -55.67
CA ALA A 595 5.14 -6.17 -56.37
C ALA A 595 4.16 -7.05 -57.15
N THR A 596 2.90 -7.13 -56.70
CA THR A 596 1.79 -7.84 -57.36
C THR A 596 0.63 -6.87 -57.59
N VAL A 597 0.48 -6.40 -58.83
CA VAL A 597 -0.51 -5.36 -59.17
C VAL A 597 -1.87 -5.95 -59.56
N LEU A 598 -2.92 -5.62 -58.78
CA LEU A 598 -4.32 -5.99 -58.99
C LEU A 598 -5.05 -4.98 -59.90
N ASN A 599 -4.72 -4.99 -61.19
CA ASN A 599 -5.24 -4.03 -62.18
C ASN A 599 -6.77 -4.08 -62.39
N ASP A 600 -7.44 -5.14 -61.94
CA ASP A 600 -8.88 -5.38 -62.08
C ASP A 600 -9.67 -5.16 -60.78
N MET A 601 -9.01 -4.82 -59.67
CA MET A 601 -9.67 -4.54 -58.40
C MET A 601 -10.48 -3.24 -58.45
N GLN A 602 -9.89 -2.16 -58.98
CA GLN A 602 -10.57 -0.87 -59.07
C GLN A 602 -11.86 -0.97 -59.91
N ASN A 603 -13.00 -0.64 -59.31
CA ASN A 603 -14.35 -0.79 -59.87
C ASN A 603 -14.79 -2.24 -60.15
N GLY A 604 -14.01 -3.26 -59.73
CA GLY A 604 -14.30 -4.68 -59.93
C GLY A 604 -14.78 -5.36 -58.65
N TYR A 605 -14.00 -5.29 -57.59
CA TYR A 605 -14.26 -5.90 -56.29
C TYR A 605 -13.65 -5.07 -55.16
N ILE A 606 -14.16 -5.24 -53.93
CA ILE A 606 -13.77 -4.40 -52.78
C ILE A 606 -12.77 -5.09 -51.83
N SER A 607 -12.65 -6.42 -51.91
CA SER A 607 -11.77 -7.18 -51.03
C SER A 607 -10.98 -8.24 -51.79
N PHE A 608 -9.91 -8.73 -51.20
CA PHE A 608 -9.28 -9.99 -51.60
C PHE A 608 -8.86 -10.78 -50.38
N TYR A 609 -8.63 -12.07 -50.59
CA TYR A 609 -8.19 -13.00 -49.57
C TYR A 609 -6.75 -13.39 -49.87
N ALA A 610 -5.91 -13.43 -48.86
CA ALA A 610 -4.52 -13.85 -48.96
C ALA A 610 -4.19 -14.89 -47.89
N ARG A 611 -3.33 -15.86 -48.19
CA ARG A 611 -2.85 -16.83 -47.21
C ARG A 611 -1.42 -17.30 -47.48
N LYS A 612 -0.74 -17.68 -46.41
CA LYS A 612 0.63 -18.18 -46.44
C LYS A 612 0.85 -19.22 -45.36
N ILE A 613 1.45 -20.34 -45.77
CA ILE A 613 1.93 -21.37 -44.84
C ILE A 613 3.32 -20.98 -44.35
N PHE A 614 3.54 -21.10 -43.04
CA PHE A 614 4.84 -20.92 -42.39
C PHE A 614 5.05 -21.99 -41.32
N THR A 615 6.30 -22.25 -40.95
CA THR A 615 6.64 -23.34 -40.02
C THR A 615 7.14 -22.80 -38.69
N ILE A 616 6.59 -23.31 -37.59
CA ILE A 616 7.07 -23.06 -36.22
C ILE A 616 7.60 -24.38 -35.65
N PRO A 617 8.93 -24.53 -35.43
CA PRO A 617 9.50 -25.79 -34.96
C PRO A 617 9.00 -26.22 -33.58
N ASN A 618 8.85 -25.26 -32.67
CA ASN A 618 8.33 -25.45 -31.33
C ASN A 618 7.58 -24.17 -30.90
N PRO A 619 6.25 -24.22 -30.69
CA PRO A 619 5.50 -23.05 -30.23
C PRO A 619 5.75 -22.71 -28.76
N ALA A 620 6.44 -23.56 -27.98
CA ALA A 620 6.74 -23.33 -26.56
C ALA A 620 8.11 -22.67 -26.31
N THR A 621 8.59 -21.83 -27.22
CA THR A 621 9.83 -21.05 -27.03
C THR A 621 9.58 -19.75 -26.27
N THR A 622 10.61 -19.22 -25.61
CA THR A 622 10.56 -17.90 -24.95
C THR A 622 10.78 -16.73 -25.92
N GLU A 623 10.94 -17.01 -27.22
CA GLU A 623 11.08 -15.99 -28.26
C GLU A 623 9.71 -15.37 -28.54
N ARG A 624 9.65 -14.04 -28.65
CA ARG A 624 8.41 -13.33 -28.88
C ARG A 624 8.03 -13.31 -30.35
N LEU A 625 6.79 -13.66 -30.66
CA LEU A 625 6.28 -13.65 -32.03
C LEU A 625 5.39 -12.44 -32.28
N GLU A 626 5.58 -11.75 -33.40
CA GLU A 626 4.78 -10.58 -33.78
C GLU A 626 4.40 -10.64 -35.27
N ILE A 627 3.13 -10.34 -35.56
CA ILE A 627 2.67 -10.01 -36.91
C ILE A 627 2.70 -8.49 -37.07
N GLU A 628 3.23 -8.04 -38.20
CA GLU A 628 3.17 -6.67 -38.67
C GLU A 628 2.57 -6.68 -40.07
N ILE A 629 1.57 -5.84 -40.31
CA ILE A 629 0.97 -5.70 -41.63
C ILE A 629 0.85 -4.23 -41.94
N ASP A 630 1.58 -3.77 -42.95
CA ASP A 630 1.34 -2.47 -43.58
C ASP A 630 0.27 -2.67 -44.67
N TYR A 631 -0.81 -1.86 -44.62
CA TYR A 631 -2.03 -2.13 -45.38
C TYR A 631 -2.77 -0.85 -45.77
N ASP A 632 -3.71 -0.98 -46.71
CA ASP A 632 -4.66 0.04 -47.13
C ASP A 632 -5.89 -0.67 -47.74
N ASP A 633 -7.13 -0.54 -47.25
CA ASP A 633 -7.68 0.37 -46.22
C ASP A 633 -8.11 -0.36 -44.93
N GLY A 634 -8.31 -1.68 -45.01
CA GLY A 634 -8.83 -2.49 -43.91
C GLY A 634 -8.40 -3.94 -44.01
N ILE A 635 -8.12 -4.56 -42.87
CA ILE A 635 -7.67 -5.96 -42.83
C ILE A 635 -8.32 -6.73 -41.69
N VAL A 636 -8.55 -8.03 -41.91
CA VAL A 636 -8.94 -9.01 -40.90
C VAL A 636 -8.01 -10.21 -40.99
N VAL A 637 -7.37 -10.56 -39.88
CA VAL A 637 -6.24 -11.49 -39.79
C VAL A 637 -6.66 -12.76 -39.06
N TYR A 638 -6.33 -13.90 -39.64
CA TYR A 638 -6.63 -15.24 -39.16
C TYR A 638 -5.34 -16.05 -39.02
N LEU A 639 -5.25 -16.79 -37.92
CA LEU A 639 -4.23 -17.80 -37.68
C LEU A 639 -4.91 -19.16 -37.55
N ASN A 640 -4.56 -20.10 -38.43
CA ASN A 640 -5.10 -21.47 -38.41
C ASN A 640 -6.64 -21.55 -38.35
N GLY A 641 -7.34 -20.64 -39.06
CA GLY A 641 -8.80 -20.61 -39.17
C GLY A 641 -9.51 -19.74 -38.12
N LEU A 642 -8.77 -19.19 -37.15
CA LEU A 642 -9.32 -18.34 -36.09
C LEU A 642 -8.81 -16.91 -36.20
N GLU A 643 -9.70 -15.95 -35.98
CA GLU A 643 -9.37 -14.52 -36.10
C GLU A 643 -8.49 -14.05 -34.92
N VAL A 644 -7.31 -13.52 -35.24
CA VAL A 644 -6.31 -13.03 -34.27
C VAL A 644 -6.24 -11.51 -34.20
N GLY A 645 -6.72 -10.80 -35.21
CA GLY A 645 -6.80 -9.34 -35.16
C GLY A 645 -7.47 -8.74 -36.39
N ARG A 646 -7.81 -7.46 -36.32
CA ARG A 646 -8.35 -6.69 -37.44
C ARG A 646 -8.04 -5.21 -37.29
N SER A 647 -8.10 -4.47 -38.38
CA SER A 647 -7.98 -3.01 -38.35
C SER A 647 -9.18 -2.34 -37.66
N ARG A 648 -8.98 -1.15 -37.09
CA ARG A 648 -10.06 -0.32 -36.50
C ARG A 648 -11.17 -0.02 -37.52
N THR A 649 -10.80 0.08 -38.78
CA THR A 649 -11.69 0.34 -39.92
C THR A 649 -12.64 -0.82 -40.24
N MET A 650 -12.49 -1.97 -39.57
CA MET A 650 -13.29 -3.19 -39.78
C MET A 650 -14.03 -3.67 -38.50
N LEU A 651 -14.07 -2.86 -37.43
CA LEU A 651 -14.68 -3.26 -36.15
C LEU A 651 -16.21 -3.44 -36.23
N ASP A 652 -16.90 -2.72 -37.12
CA ASP A 652 -18.36 -2.74 -37.21
C ASP A 652 -18.95 -4.00 -37.85
N TYR A 653 -18.11 -4.88 -38.41
CA TYR A 653 -18.56 -6.10 -39.09
C TYR A 653 -18.44 -7.34 -38.20
N ALA A 654 -19.38 -8.27 -38.37
CA ALA A 654 -19.27 -9.60 -37.77
C ALA A 654 -18.01 -10.35 -38.26
N ALA A 655 -17.50 -11.28 -37.45
CA ALA A 655 -16.37 -12.15 -37.79
C ALA A 655 -16.83 -13.49 -38.39
N PRO A 656 -16.45 -13.89 -39.62
CA PRO A 656 -15.74 -13.11 -40.64
C PRO A 656 -16.67 -12.11 -41.37
N PRO A 657 -16.15 -10.97 -41.86
CA PRO A 657 -16.93 -10.05 -42.67
C PRO A 657 -17.17 -10.62 -44.08
N PRO A 658 -18.28 -10.26 -44.75
CA PRO A 658 -18.52 -10.69 -46.12
C PRO A 658 -17.50 -10.08 -47.08
N TYR A 659 -17.26 -10.73 -48.23
CA TYR A 659 -16.35 -10.22 -49.28
C TYR A 659 -16.75 -8.83 -49.79
N THR A 660 -17.99 -8.41 -49.60
CA THR A 660 -18.52 -7.10 -49.99
C THR A 660 -18.40 -6.01 -48.93
N ALA A 661 -17.84 -6.32 -47.75
CA ALA A 661 -17.66 -5.33 -46.68
C ALA A 661 -16.71 -4.22 -47.11
N SER A 662 -17.09 -2.97 -46.84
CA SER A 662 -16.27 -1.77 -47.03
C SER A 662 -15.66 -1.35 -45.71
N SER A 663 -14.37 -1.02 -45.71
CA SER A 663 -13.69 -0.46 -44.54
C SER A 663 -13.91 1.05 -44.40
N GLY A 664 -13.49 1.63 -43.27
CA GLY A 664 -13.06 3.04 -43.23
C GLY A 664 -11.70 3.24 -43.92
N GLY A 665 -11.31 4.48 -44.20
CA GLY A 665 -10.05 4.79 -44.88
C GLY A 665 -8.81 4.67 -43.99
N HIS A 666 -7.72 4.12 -44.53
CA HIS A 666 -6.41 4.02 -43.90
C HIS A 666 -5.35 3.88 -45.00
N GLU A 667 -4.22 4.58 -44.84
CA GLU A 667 -3.17 4.63 -45.85
C GLU A 667 -1.97 3.79 -45.39
N ALA A 668 -1.41 3.02 -46.32
CA ALA A 668 -0.18 2.27 -46.08
C ALA A 668 1.02 3.22 -45.86
N GLY A 669 1.92 2.85 -44.94
CA GLY A 669 3.11 3.62 -44.64
C GLY A 669 3.86 3.10 -43.41
N ARG A 670 5.18 3.28 -43.43
CA ARG A 670 6.12 2.78 -42.39
C ARG A 670 5.78 3.18 -40.95
N ASP A 671 5.02 4.26 -40.77
CA ASP A 671 4.70 4.82 -39.46
C ASP A 671 3.32 4.37 -38.92
N ASN A 672 2.55 3.56 -39.67
CA ASN A 672 1.19 3.16 -39.27
C ASN A 672 0.74 1.71 -39.63
N PRO A 673 1.60 0.68 -39.49
CA PRO A 673 1.16 -0.71 -39.70
C PRO A 673 0.28 -1.23 -38.55
N LEU A 674 -0.49 -2.28 -38.81
CA LEU A 674 -1.14 -3.07 -37.77
C LEU A 674 -0.12 -4.04 -37.16
N TYR A 675 0.04 -3.97 -35.84
CA TYR A 675 0.80 -4.97 -35.10
C TYR A 675 -0.13 -5.91 -34.32
N ILE A 676 0.16 -7.21 -34.33
CA ILE A 676 -0.54 -8.22 -33.51
C ILE A 676 0.51 -9.05 -32.76
N ASP A 677 0.42 -9.05 -31.44
CA ASP A 677 1.24 -9.89 -30.57
C ASP A 677 0.80 -11.36 -30.66
N LEU A 678 1.61 -12.21 -31.29
CA LEU A 678 1.29 -13.62 -31.46
C LEU A 678 1.49 -14.43 -30.18
N ASP A 679 2.16 -13.90 -29.17
CA ASP A 679 2.30 -14.58 -27.89
C ASP A 679 0.93 -14.73 -27.20
N LEU A 680 0.05 -13.74 -27.38
CA LEU A 680 -1.36 -13.80 -26.96
C LEU A 680 -2.17 -14.86 -27.72
N HIS A 681 -1.63 -15.39 -28.82
CA HIS A 681 -2.27 -16.37 -29.70
C HIS A 681 -1.48 -17.67 -29.80
N ARG A 682 -0.50 -17.89 -28.91
CA ARG A 682 0.43 -19.02 -28.96
C ARG A 682 -0.27 -20.37 -28.89
N ALA A 683 -1.43 -20.45 -28.23
CA ALA A 683 -2.28 -21.64 -28.19
C ALA A 683 -2.82 -22.07 -29.56
N LEU A 684 -2.88 -21.15 -30.53
CA LEU A 684 -3.29 -21.42 -31.90
C LEU A 684 -2.14 -21.95 -32.75
N LEU A 685 -0.88 -21.73 -32.35
CA LEU A 685 0.28 -22.18 -33.10
C LEU A 685 0.48 -23.68 -32.95
N LEU A 686 0.62 -24.35 -34.09
CA LEU A 686 0.93 -25.77 -34.19
C LEU A 686 2.44 -25.97 -34.30
N PRO A 687 3.01 -27.03 -33.69
CA PRO A 687 4.34 -27.47 -34.06
C PRO A 687 4.32 -27.93 -35.52
N GLY A 688 5.17 -27.35 -36.35
CA GLY A 688 5.18 -27.55 -37.80
C GLY A 688 4.41 -26.46 -38.54
N ASP A 689 3.59 -26.86 -39.50
CA ASP A 689 2.92 -25.94 -40.42
C ASP A 689 1.77 -25.19 -39.77
N ASN A 690 1.76 -23.89 -40.00
CA ASN A 690 0.74 -22.92 -39.61
C ASN A 690 0.35 -22.13 -40.85
N VAL A 691 -0.83 -21.53 -40.83
CA VAL A 691 -1.30 -20.62 -41.89
C VAL A 691 -1.66 -19.26 -41.31
N LEU A 692 -1.04 -18.23 -41.87
CA LEU A 692 -1.49 -16.85 -41.72
C LEU A 692 -2.39 -16.54 -42.91
N ALA A 693 -3.63 -16.11 -42.63
CA ALA A 693 -4.65 -15.79 -43.61
C ALA A 693 -5.18 -14.39 -43.35
N VAL A 694 -5.39 -13.59 -44.38
CA VAL A 694 -5.80 -12.19 -44.26
C VAL A 694 -6.87 -11.89 -45.29
N GLN A 695 -7.91 -11.18 -44.86
CA GLN A 695 -8.89 -10.56 -45.74
C GLN A 695 -8.58 -9.07 -45.79
N VAL A 696 -8.34 -8.53 -46.98
CA VAL A 696 -8.01 -7.11 -47.22
C VAL A 696 -9.20 -6.44 -47.88
N HIS A 697 -9.57 -5.25 -47.43
CA HIS A 697 -10.75 -4.50 -47.83
C HIS A 697 -10.39 -3.07 -48.17
N ASN A 698 -11.04 -2.53 -49.20
CA ASN A 698 -11.01 -1.11 -49.50
C ASN A 698 -12.20 -0.37 -48.89
N ALA A 699 -12.05 0.95 -48.74
CA ALA A 699 -13.11 1.82 -48.27
C ALA A 699 -14.31 1.89 -49.23
N GLY A 700 -14.10 1.54 -50.49
CA GLY A 700 -15.15 1.42 -51.49
C GLY A 700 -14.67 0.74 -52.77
N ILE A 701 -15.63 0.31 -53.60
CA ILE A 701 -15.33 -0.32 -54.91
C ILE A 701 -14.59 0.62 -55.88
N SER A 702 -14.67 1.93 -55.65
CA SER A 702 -14.01 2.96 -56.46
C SER A 702 -12.76 3.54 -55.78
N SER A 703 -12.17 2.86 -54.79
CA SER A 703 -10.95 3.35 -54.13
C SER A 703 -9.81 3.58 -55.13
N GLY A 704 -8.88 4.46 -54.79
CA GLY A 704 -7.76 4.82 -55.67
C GLY A 704 -6.66 3.77 -55.68
N ASP A 705 -6.55 3.06 -54.56
CA ASP A 705 -5.39 2.32 -54.11
C ASP A 705 -5.81 1.12 -53.24
N CYS A 706 -4.83 0.25 -52.99
CA CYS A 706 -4.88 -0.83 -52.01
C CYS A 706 -3.44 -1.31 -51.81
N SER A 707 -3.07 -1.69 -50.60
CA SER A 707 -1.74 -2.19 -50.29
C SER A 707 -1.80 -3.30 -49.24
N PHE A 708 -0.93 -4.30 -49.36
CA PHE A 708 -0.83 -5.41 -48.40
C PHE A 708 0.58 -5.99 -48.30
N LEU A 709 1.23 -5.72 -47.16
CA LEU A 709 2.63 -6.00 -46.87
C LEU A 709 2.76 -6.66 -45.47
N PRO A 710 2.50 -7.98 -45.35
CA PRO A 710 2.61 -8.71 -44.09
C PRO A 710 4.04 -9.17 -43.79
N ARG A 711 4.36 -9.23 -42.51
CA ARG A 711 5.59 -9.78 -41.93
C ARG A 711 5.27 -10.53 -40.63
N ILE A 712 6.00 -11.61 -40.36
CA ILE A 712 6.07 -12.23 -39.03
C ILE A 712 7.52 -12.20 -38.58
N THR A 713 7.76 -11.74 -37.36
CA THR A 713 9.09 -11.78 -36.74
C THR A 713 9.10 -12.64 -35.47
N SER A 714 10.22 -13.33 -35.24
CA SER A 714 10.62 -13.86 -33.94
C SER A 714 11.65 -12.93 -33.32
N ASN A 715 11.39 -12.48 -32.11
CA ASN A 715 12.11 -11.42 -31.43
C ASN A 715 12.68 -11.95 -30.11
N ILE A 716 14.01 -11.91 -29.96
CA ILE A 716 14.70 -12.25 -28.72
C ILE A 716 15.19 -10.96 -28.05
N PRO A 717 14.80 -10.64 -26.79
CA PRO A 717 15.24 -9.42 -26.15
C PRO A 717 16.76 -9.43 -25.97
N THR A 718 17.44 -8.36 -26.38
CA THR A 718 18.88 -8.13 -26.16
C THR A 718 19.16 -7.02 -25.15
N SER A 719 18.13 -6.32 -24.67
CA SER A 719 18.20 -5.27 -23.64
C SER A 719 17.56 -5.72 -22.33
N ARG A 720 17.95 -5.09 -21.21
CA ARG A 720 17.29 -5.25 -19.90
C ARG A 720 15.85 -4.73 -19.86
N HIS A 721 15.42 -4.02 -20.90
CA HIS A 721 14.05 -3.48 -21.02
C HIS A 721 13.07 -4.57 -21.46
N VAL A 722 11.91 -4.64 -20.79
CA VAL A 722 10.78 -5.48 -21.16
C VAL A 722 9.68 -4.63 -21.77
N GLU A 723 9.19 -5.02 -22.95
CA GLU A 723 8.02 -4.36 -23.53
C GLU A 723 6.84 -4.37 -22.57
N LEU A 724 6.13 -3.25 -22.50
CA LEU A 724 4.91 -3.08 -21.69
C LEU A 724 3.78 -4.08 -22.04
N SER A 725 3.92 -4.91 -23.07
CA SER A 725 3.01 -6.02 -23.38
C SER A 725 3.34 -7.32 -22.64
N ASN A 726 4.59 -7.53 -22.20
CA ASN A 726 4.94 -8.64 -21.34
C ASN A 726 4.34 -8.37 -19.97
N ARG A 727 3.63 -9.34 -19.39
CA ARG A 727 3.02 -9.20 -18.06
C ARG A 727 3.96 -9.57 -16.92
N GLN A 728 5.15 -10.07 -17.22
CA GLN A 728 6.22 -10.36 -16.27
C GLN A 728 7.26 -9.23 -16.26
N GLY A 729 7.86 -8.97 -15.09
CA GLY A 729 8.89 -7.96 -14.90
C GLY A 729 8.62 -6.98 -13.77
N HIS A 730 9.70 -6.41 -13.27
CA HIS A 730 9.78 -5.51 -12.13
C HIS A 730 9.93 -4.06 -12.61
N TRP A 731 9.16 -3.14 -12.06
CA TRP A 731 9.37 -1.71 -12.31
C TRP A 731 10.58 -1.25 -11.54
N THR A 732 11.47 -0.53 -12.21
CA THR A 732 12.70 -0.04 -11.61
C THR A 732 13.09 1.30 -12.23
N PHE A 733 14.10 1.92 -11.63
CA PHE A 733 14.72 3.13 -12.13
C PHE A 733 15.34 2.92 -13.53
N ARG A 734 15.16 3.93 -14.37
CA ARG A 734 15.83 4.09 -15.66
C ARG A 734 16.42 5.49 -15.72
N PHE A 735 17.63 5.57 -16.25
CA PHE A 735 18.24 6.84 -16.60
C PHE A 735 18.21 7.00 -18.11
N ASP A 736 17.62 8.07 -18.64
CA ASP A 736 17.53 8.36 -20.07
C ASP A 736 18.58 9.41 -20.47
N PRO A 737 19.73 9.01 -21.05
CA PRO A 737 20.80 9.96 -21.35
C PRO A 737 20.42 10.98 -22.43
N ASP A 738 19.46 10.65 -23.31
CA ASP A 738 19.03 11.55 -24.38
C ASP A 738 18.16 12.70 -23.84
N HIS A 739 17.61 12.52 -22.63
CA HIS A 739 16.81 13.50 -21.92
C HIS A 739 17.54 14.18 -20.76
N HIS A 740 18.84 13.94 -20.59
CA HIS A 740 19.64 14.55 -19.54
C HIS A 740 20.30 15.86 -19.97
N ASP A 741 20.25 16.88 -19.12
CA ASP A 741 20.98 18.14 -19.28
C ASP A 741 22.46 17.92 -18.92
N ASP A 742 23.36 17.87 -19.91
CA ASP A 742 24.80 17.68 -19.71
C ASP A 742 25.58 18.98 -19.41
N GLY A 743 24.85 20.08 -19.20
CA GLY A 743 25.41 21.38 -18.86
C GLY A 743 26.09 21.38 -17.50
N ALA A 744 27.06 22.28 -17.28
CA ALA A 744 27.58 22.54 -15.94
C ALA A 744 26.47 23.11 -15.04
N LYS A 745 26.50 22.72 -13.77
CA LYS A 745 25.52 23.11 -12.74
C LYS A 745 26.27 23.47 -11.46
N THR A 746 25.82 24.49 -10.76
CA THR A 746 26.42 24.91 -9.49
C THR A 746 25.32 25.15 -8.47
N LEU A 747 25.29 24.34 -7.42
CA LEU A 747 24.40 24.53 -6.28
C LEU A 747 25.13 25.20 -5.13
N PHE A 748 24.40 25.95 -4.32
CA PHE A 748 24.87 26.70 -3.15
C PHE A 748 26.04 27.64 -3.49
N ALA A 749 25.95 28.31 -4.63
CA ALA A 749 27.02 29.12 -5.20
C ALA A 749 27.56 30.16 -4.20
N GLY A 750 28.88 30.17 -3.99
CA GLY A 750 29.57 31.10 -3.09
C GLY A 750 29.49 30.74 -1.61
N THR A 751 28.88 29.63 -1.24
CA THR A 751 28.90 29.09 0.13
C THR A 751 30.07 28.11 0.35
N PRO A 752 30.42 27.77 1.60
CA PRO A 752 31.38 26.70 1.88
C PRO A 752 30.95 25.30 1.43
N TYR A 753 29.67 25.13 1.08
CA TYR A 753 29.05 23.85 0.72
C TYR A 753 28.63 23.81 -0.75
N GLN A 754 29.24 24.68 -1.58
CA GLN A 754 29.01 24.72 -3.02
C GLN A 754 29.27 23.35 -3.65
N ILE A 755 28.33 22.88 -4.47
CA ILE A 755 28.43 21.66 -5.26
C ILE A 755 28.59 22.07 -6.73
N ASP A 756 29.70 21.70 -7.34
CA ASP A 756 29.99 21.98 -8.75
C ASP A 756 29.92 20.70 -9.58
N ILE A 757 28.91 20.63 -10.44
CA ILE A 757 28.69 19.54 -11.37
C ILE A 757 29.35 19.89 -12.72
N PRO A 758 30.27 19.06 -13.23
CA PRO A 758 31.04 19.36 -14.42
C PRO A 758 30.20 19.25 -15.69
N PHE A 759 30.56 20.03 -16.71
CA PHE A 759 30.00 19.88 -18.05
C PHE A 759 30.41 18.55 -18.71
N GLY A 760 29.48 17.94 -19.45
CA GLY A 760 29.79 16.93 -20.47
C GLY A 760 29.79 15.47 -19.99
N ARG A 761 29.07 15.17 -18.89
CA ARG A 761 28.74 13.78 -18.51
C ARG A 761 27.64 13.26 -19.43
N VAL A 762 27.98 12.24 -20.23
CA VAL A 762 27.11 11.72 -21.30
C VAL A 762 26.90 10.22 -21.15
N GLY A 763 25.84 9.70 -21.79
CA GLY A 763 25.48 8.30 -21.62
C GLY A 763 25.18 7.98 -20.16
N ALA A 764 25.53 6.80 -19.69
CA ALA A 764 25.29 6.39 -18.30
C ALA A 764 26.00 7.28 -17.26
N GLU A 765 27.06 8.02 -17.62
CA GLU A 765 27.77 8.90 -16.68
C GLU A 765 26.95 10.11 -16.23
N GLY A 766 25.87 10.47 -16.94
CA GLY A 766 24.97 11.56 -16.53
C GLY A 766 24.30 11.32 -15.18
N VAL A 767 24.07 10.05 -14.79
CA VAL A 767 23.50 9.71 -13.47
C VAL A 767 24.35 10.20 -12.31
N LEU A 768 25.66 10.39 -12.53
CA LEU A 768 26.60 10.86 -11.51
C LEU A 768 26.29 12.29 -11.03
N ASP A 769 25.56 13.09 -11.82
CA ASP A 769 25.16 14.44 -11.40
C ASP A 769 24.29 14.41 -10.15
N SER A 770 23.23 13.61 -10.17
CA SER A 770 22.35 13.43 -9.01
C SER A 770 23.06 12.71 -7.84
N LEU A 771 23.95 11.75 -8.12
CA LEU A 771 24.70 11.06 -7.05
C LEU A 771 25.63 12.02 -6.30
N ASP A 772 26.41 12.83 -7.02
CA ASP A 772 27.28 13.84 -6.41
C ASP A 772 26.50 14.87 -5.61
N VAL A 773 25.31 15.24 -6.10
CA VAL A 773 24.40 16.14 -5.40
C VAL A 773 23.87 15.51 -4.11
N ILE A 774 23.39 14.27 -4.14
CA ILE A 774 22.90 13.58 -2.94
C ILE A 774 24.02 13.49 -1.90
N ASP A 775 25.23 13.10 -2.29
CA ASP A 775 26.40 13.09 -1.40
C ASP A 775 26.68 14.49 -0.81
N GLY A 776 26.56 15.53 -1.64
CA GLY A 776 26.72 16.92 -1.21
C GLY A 776 25.63 17.39 -0.23
N LEU A 777 24.37 16.99 -0.45
CA LEU A 777 23.26 17.28 0.45
C LEU A 777 23.44 16.60 1.81
N VAL A 778 23.81 15.31 1.84
CA VAL A 778 24.07 14.57 3.08
C VAL A 778 25.24 15.18 3.87
N ALA A 779 26.23 15.74 3.17
CA ALA A 779 27.33 16.47 3.78
C ALA A 779 26.96 17.89 4.26
N HIS A 780 25.84 18.45 3.80
CA HIS A 780 25.42 19.82 4.11
C HIS A 780 24.96 19.93 5.59
N PRO A 781 25.42 20.94 6.37
CA PRO A 781 25.11 21.06 7.80
C PRO A 781 23.62 21.23 8.08
N ASN A 782 22.90 21.91 7.19
CA ASN A 782 21.46 22.13 7.37
C ASN A 782 20.68 20.82 7.22
N THR A 783 21.19 19.85 6.46
CA THR A 783 20.60 18.50 6.38
C THR A 783 20.77 17.75 7.68
N ALA A 784 21.99 17.75 8.25
CA ALA A 784 22.22 17.17 9.56
C ALA A 784 21.35 17.83 10.65
N GLU A 785 21.25 19.16 10.65
CA GLU A 785 20.39 19.93 11.58
C GLU A 785 18.92 19.53 11.46
N PHE A 786 18.39 19.51 10.24
CA PHE A 786 16.98 19.24 9.97
C PHE A 786 16.58 17.79 10.31
N ILE A 787 17.36 16.80 9.88
CA ILE A 787 17.07 15.40 10.16
C ILE A 787 17.23 15.10 11.66
N CYS A 788 18.29 15.60 12.31
CA CYS A 788 18.45 15.42 13.75
C CYS A 788 17.32 16.10 14.54
N MET A 789 16.86 17.28 14.12
CA MET A 789 15.70 17.93 14.72
C MET A 789 14.44 17.07 14.58
N LYS A 790 14.15 16.52 13.40
CA LYS A 790 13.00 15.62 13.22
C LYS A 790 13.09 14.36 14.09
N LEU A 791 14.28 13.78 14.26
CA LEU A 791 14.49 12.66 15.18
C LEU A 791 14.29 13.06 16.65
N ILE A 792 14.69 14.27 17.07
CA ILE A 792 14.36 14.79 18.41
C ILE A 792 12.85 14.95 18.56
N GLN A 793 12.16 15.48 17.54
CA GLN A 793 10.71 15.57 17.53
C GLN A 793 10.08 14.19 17.67
N ARG A 794 10.55 13.18 16.93
CA ARG A 794 10.02 11.82 17.02
C ARG A 794 10.20 11.21 18.41
N PHE A 795 11.42 11.23 18.94
CA PHE A 795 11.76 10.41 20.11
C PHE A 795 11.74 11.16 21.45
N VAL A 796 11.91 12.48 21.46
CA VAL A 796 12.18 13.26 22.69
C VAL A 796 11.08 14.28 22.97
N SER A 797 10.95 15.32 22.16
CA SER A 797 10.10 16.48 22.49
C SER A 797 9.69 17.29 21.26
N ASP A 798 8.47 17.85 21.33
CA ASP A 798 7.89 18.76 20.33
C ASP A 798 8.42 20.20 20.43
N ASP A 799 9.14 20.54 21.52
CA ASP A 799 9.58 21.92 21.82
C ASP A 799 10.81 22.37 21.00
N ILE A 800 11.04 21.76 19.84
CA ILE A 800 12.11 22.10 18.92
C ILE A 800 11.58 22.21 17.49
N SER A 801 12.09 23.21 16.76
CA SER A 801 11.84 23.46 15.34
C SER A 801 12.97 24.33 14.76
N LEU A 802 13.14 24.35 13.44
CA LEU A 802 14.12 25.23 12.77
C LEU A 802 13.99 26.69 13.23
N ALA A 803 12.76 27.20 13.34
CA ALA A 803 12.51 28.57 13.80
C ALA A 803 13.05 28.81 15.23
N THR A 804 12.82 27.87 16.15
CA THR A 804 13.29 27.96 17.54
C THR A 804 14.80 27.74 17.69
N ILE A 805 15.41 26.96 16.78
CA ILE A 805 16.86 26.76 16.73
C ILE A 805 17.52 28.06 16.27
N HIS A 806 17.08 28.64 15.16
CA HIS A 806 17.71 29.83 14.55
C HIS A 806 17.54 31.09 15.39
N ASN A 807 16.42 31.23 16.11
CA ASN A 807 16.21 32.38 17.01
C ASN A 807 16.75 32.14 18.44
N GLY A 808 17.24 30.93 18.73
CA GLY A 808 17.81 30.53 20.03
C GLY A 808 16.79 30.35 21.16
N SER A 809 15.49 30.21 20.86
CA SER A 809 14.44 30.05 21.87
C SER A 809 14.13 28.60 22.23
N ALA A 810 14.68 27.61 21.52
CA ALA A 810 14.55 26.20 21.89
C ALA A 810 15.17 25.95 23.29
N PRO A 811 14.68 24.97 24.07
CA PRO A 811 15.31 24.58 25.34
C PRO A 811 16.81 24.27 25.18
N ILE A 812 17.63 24.71 26.14
CA ILE A 812 19.10 24.63 26.02
C ILE A 812 19.59 23.18 26.00
N GLU A 813 18.88 22.30 26.69
CA GLU A 813 19.10 20.87 26.75
C GLU A 813 18.88 20.22 25.37
N LEU A 814 17.80 20.61 24.67
CA LEU A 814 17.51 20.13 23.31
C LEU A 814 18.51 20.69 22.28
N GLN A 815 18.94 21.94 22.41
CA GLN A 815 20.01 22.51 21.58
C GLN A 815 21.34 21.74 21.77
N SER A 816 21.65 21.37 23.01
CA SER A 816 22.87 20.62 23.33
C SER A 816 22.81 19.18 22.79
N LEU A 817 21.64 18.54 22.87
CA LEU A 817 21.40 17.24 22.25
C LEU A 817 21.55 17.31 20.72
N LEU A 818 20.90 18.29 20.07
CA LEU A 818 21.02 18.51 18.63
C LEU A 818 22.48 18.67 18.19
N ALA A 819 23.26 19.47 18.91
CA ALA A 819 24.68 19.67 18.60
C ALA A 819 25.48 18.35 18.70
N SER A 820 25.14 17.49 19.66
CA SER A 820 25.78 16.18 19.85
C SER A 820 25.37 15.18 18.76
N MET A 821 24.10 15.19 18.36
CA MET A 821 23.58 14.40 17.23
C MET A 821 24.22 14.80 15.90
N VAL A 822 24.34 16.11 15.64
CA VAL A 822 25.05 16.62 14.45
C VAL A 822 26.53 16.25 14.48
N ALA A 823 27.18 16.25 15.65
CA ALA A 823 28.55 15.75 15.76
C ALA A 823 28.65 14.25 15.45
N ALA A 824 27.68 13.44 15.90
CA ALA A 824 27.60 12.02 15.60
C ALA A 824 27.35 11.76 14.11
N TRP A 825 26.49 12.56 13.45
CA TRP A 825 26.26 12.53 12.01
C TRP A 825 27.56 12.60 11.21
N TYR A 826 28.46 13.51 11.60
CA TYR A 826 29.76 13.70 10.95
C TYR A 826 30.89 12.81 11.49
N SER A 827 30.59 11.94 12.45
CA SER A 827 31.58 11.01 13.01
C SER A 827 31.83 9.79 12.12
N THR A 828 30.90 9.50 11.19
CA THR A 828 30.98 8.41 10.22
C THR A 828 31.46 8.90 8.85
N ALA A 829 31.94 7.96 8.03
CA ALA A 829 32.31 8.22 6.64
C ALA A 829 31.74 7.09 5.75
N PRO A 830 30.72 7.35 4.91
CA PRO A 830 30.05 8.65 4.70
C PRO A 830 29.32 9.18 5.95
N PRO A 831 29.02 10.49 6.03
CA PRO A 831 28.25 11.05 7.14
C PRO A 831 26.78 10.58 7.12
N GLY A 832 26.10 10.71 8.25
CA GLY A 832 24.65 10.47 8.35
C GLY A 832 24.23 9.03 8.65
N HIS A 833 25.03 8.29 9.41
CA HIS A 833 24.61 6.97 9.93
C HIS A 833 23.59 7.14 11.07
N ILE A 834 22.33 6.78 10.83
CA ILE A 834 21.20 7.04 11.74
C ILE A 834 21.34 6.29 13.07
N GLY A 835 21.79 5.03 13.05
CA GLY A 835 22.02 4.27 14.29
C GLY A 835 23.04 4.94 15.22
N THR A 836 24.07 5.58 14.66
CA THR A 836 25.08 6.31 15.46
C THR A 836 24.52 7.61 16.02
N VAL A 837 23.61 8.26 15.29
CA VAL A 837 22.91 9.45 15.77
C VAL A 837 21.95 9.08 16.92
N LEU A 838 21.21 7.97 16.79
CA LEU A 838 20.28 7.51 17.82
C LEU A 838 20.97 6.96 19.07
N GLU A 839 22.21 6.45 18.95
CA GLU A 839 23.03 6.11 20.11
C GLU A 839 23.24 7.33 21.03
N VAL A 840 23.33 8.55 20.48
CA VAL A 840 23.41 9.79 21.26
C VAL A 840 22.08 10.17 21.92
N VAL A 841 20.96 9.87 21.27
CA VAL A 841 19.62 10.17 21.81
C VAL A 841 19.30 9.28 23.00
N PHE A 842 19.53 7.98 22.85
CA PHE A 842 19.16 7.00 23.86
C PHE A 842 20.24 6.80 24.92
N ASP A 843 21.52 7.04 24.58
CA ASP A 843 22.72 6.84 25.40
C ASP A 843 22.63 5.60 26.30
N PRO A 844 22.96 4.39 25.78
CA PRO A 844 22.84 3.16 26.54
C PRO A 844 23.75 3.14 27.79
N VAL A 845 24.74 4.04 27.88
CA VAL A 845 25.72 4.08 28.97
C VAL A 845 25.34 5.11 30.03
N ASP A 846 24.98 6.32 29.62
CA ASP A 846 24.72 7.46 30.48
C ASP A 846 23.30 8.02 30.23
N GLN A 847 22.31 7.35 30.85
CA GLN A 847 20.87 7.59 30.72
C GLN A 847 20.40 8.88 31.45
N GLN A 848 21.09 9.99 31.19
CA GLN A 848 20.87 11.30 31.84
C GLN A 848 20.55 12.41 30.82
N GLY A 849 20.51 12.08 29.53
CA GLY A 849 20.18 13.03 28.47
C GLY A 849 18.70 13.42 28.44
N PRO A 850 18.31 14.40 27.60
CA PRO A 850 16.93 14.90 27.54
C PRO A 850 15.87 13.84 27.28
N PHE A 851 16.22 12.74 26.59
CA PHE A 851 15.31 11.61 26.40
C PHE A 851 14.83 11.03 27.74
N TRP A 852 15.67 10.98 28.77
CA TRP A 852 15.38 10.33 30.06
C TRP A 852 14.77 11.27 31.11
N GLU A 853 14.70 12.56 30.81
CA GLU A 853 14.12 13.56 31.71
C GLU A 853 12.65 13.25 32.02
N VAL A 854 12.26 13.38 33.30
CA VAL A 854 10.90 13.12 33.77
C VAL A 854 9.87 13.99 33.04
N SER A 855 10.26 15.22 32.67
CA SER A 855 9.42 16.14 31.90
C SER A 855 9.09 15.64 30.49
N ASN A 856 9.88 14.71 29.94
CA ASN A 856 9.66 14.11 28.63
C ASN A 856 8.95 12.75 28.70
N GLN A 857 8.62 12.25 29.89
CA GLN A 857 7.80 11.06 30.06
C GLN A 857 6.33 11.41 29.87
N ARG A 858 5.60 10.66 29.01
CA ARG A 858 4.18 10.93 28.70
C ARG A 858 3.91 12.39 28.31
N SER A 859 4.86 13.01 27.60
CA SER A 859 4.79 14.41 27.19
C SER A 859 4.32 14.61 25.75
N LYS A 860 4.56 13.63 24.88
CA LYS A 860 4.18 13.68 23.47
C LYS A 860 2.83 13.02 23.26
N VAL A 861 1.96 13.66 22.50
CA VAL A 861 0.73 13.02 22.05
C VAL A 861 1.07 11.98 20.98
N LYS A 862 0.46 10.80 21.09
CA LYS A 862 0.51 9.74 20.07
C LYS A 862 -0.20 10.16 18.80
N SER A 863 0.46 10.03 17.65
CA SER A 863 -0.17 9.97 16.33
C SER A 863 -1.22 8.85 16.26
N PRO A 864 -2.11 8.84 15.25
CA PRO A 864 -3.12 7.79 15.10
C PRO A 864 -2.54 6.37 15.05
N ILE A 865 -1.44 6.14 14.31
CA ILE A 865 -0.81 4.82 14.25
C ILE A 865 -0.22 4.42 15.60
N GLU A 866 0.44 5.35 16.31
CA GLU A 866 0.98 5.08 17.65
C GLU A 866 -0.13 4.75 18.64
N PHE A 867 -1.26 5.46 18.58
CA PHE A 867 -2.41 5.22 19.44
C PHE A 867 -3.04 3.85 19.19
N ILE A 868 -3.27 3.48 17.94
CA ILE A 868 -3.85 2.18 17.57
C ILE A 868 -2.88 1.05 17.94
N ASN A 869 -1.63 1.11 17.48
CA ASN A 869 -0.64 0.06 17.74
C ASN A 869 -0.40 -0.12 19.23
N THR A 870 -0.25 0.97 20.00
CA THR A 870 -0.06 0.87 21.46
C THR A 870 -1.24 0.20 22.14
N THR A 871 -2.47 0.54 21.72
CA THR A 871 -3.70 -0.03 22.29
C THR A 871 -3.83 -1.53 21.99
N LEU A 872 -3.51 -1.96 20.77
CA LEU A 872 -3.54 -3.38 20.41
C LEU A 872 -2.42 -4.16 21.10
N ARG A 873 -1.21 -3.60 21.10
CA ARG A 873 0.00 -4.24 21.62
C ARG A 873 -0.06 -4.42 23.14
N SER A 874 -0.53 -3.42 23.89
CA SER A 874 -0.63 -3.47 25.36
C SER A 874 -1.58 -4.54 25.89
N LEU A 875 -2.50 -5.03 25.07
CA LEU A 875 -3.43 -6.10 25.44
C LEU A 875 -3.23 -7.39 24.66
N ASN A 876 -2.17 -7.50 23.85
CA ASN A 876 -1.92 -8.63 22.98
C ASN A 876 -3.14 -8.99 22.10
N ALA A 877 -3.71 -7.97 21.46
CA ALA A 877 -4.85 -8.12 20.56
C ALA A 877 -4.43 -8.61 19.16
N ALA A 878 -5.39 -9.17 18.42
CA ALA A 878 -5.19 -9.52 17.01
C ALA A 878 -5.18 -8.26 16.12
N ALA A 879 -4.23 -8.18 15.17
CA ALA A 879 -4.12 -7.08 14.20
C ALA A 879 -4.60 -7.42 12.77
N SER A 880 -5.28 -8.55 12.59
CA SER A 880 -5.53 -9.13 11.26
C SER A 880 -6.77 -8.61 10.54
N THR A 881 -7.23 -7.40 10.83
CA THR A 881 -8.59 -6.93 10.49
C THR A 881 -8.60 -5.93 9.36
N ASP A 882 -9.74 -5.79 8.68
CA ASP A 882 -9.94 -4.82 7.58
C ASP A 882 -10.15 -3.38 8.09
N ASP A 883 -10.56 -3.24 9.37
CA ASP A 883 -11.03 -1.97 9.92
C ASP A 883 -9.92 -1.05 10.48
N LEU A 884 -8.68 -1.53 10.65
CA LEU A 884 -7.62 -0.70 11.26
C LEU A 884 -7.26 0.52 10.41
N ALA A 885 -7.16 0.35 9.09
CA ALA A 885 -6.93 1.44 8.16
C ALA A 885 -8.07 2.47 8.21
N PHE A 886 -9.33 1.99 8.30
CA PHE A 886 -10.50 2.86 8.43
C PHE A 886 -10.47 3.70 9.72
N TRP A 887 -10.06 3.13 10.85
CA TRP A 887 -9.94 3.89 12.10
C TRP A 887 -8.83 4.94 12.03
N MET A 888 -7.72 4.61 11.38
CA MET A 888 -6.60 5.52 11.17
C MET A 888 -7.00 6.72 10.31
N GLU A 889 -7.69 6.47 9.19
CA GLU A 889 -8.22 7.51 8.29
C GLU A 889 -9.16 8.45 9.04
N ARG A 890 -10.08 7.90 9.85
CA ARG A 890 -11.01 8.71 10.68
C ARG A 890 -10.31 9.56 11.72
N MET A 891 -9.12 9.17 12.16
CA MET A 891 -8.27 9.94 13.06
C MET A 891 -7.37 10.94 12.32
N GLY A 892 -7.42 10.98 10.98
CA GLY A 892 -6.76 11.97 10.13
C GLY A 892 -5.43 11.53 9.52
N MET A 893 -5.07 10.25 9.59
CA MET A 893 -3.84 9.71 9.02
C MET A 893 -4.19 8.60 8.04
N ASP A 894 -3.91 8.80 6.75
CA ASP A 894 -4.16 7.82 5.71
C ASP A 894 -2.83 7.45 5.05
N LEU A 895 -2.21 6.35 5.53
CA LEU A 895 -0.88 5.93 5.09
C LEU A 895 -0.88 5.62 3.59
N PHE A 896 0.22 5.96 2.92
CA PHE A 896 0.42 5.80 1.47
C PHE A 896 -0.56 6.60 0.59
N GLN A 897 -1.30 7.56 1.15
CA GLN A 897 -2.28 8.40 0.43
C GLN A 897 -2.10 9.89 0.77
N ARG A 898 -0.84 10.32 0.98
CA ARG A 898 -0.57 11.71 1.31
C ARG A 898 -0.49 12.53 0.01
N ASP A 899 -1.53 13.31 -0.28
CA ASP A 899 -1.56 14.24 -1.42
C ASP A 899 -0.42 15.28 -1.39
N GLU A 900 0.00 15.68 -0.18
CA GLU A 900 1.00 16.72 0.07
C GLU A 900 2.36 16.07 0.43
N PRO A 901 3.47 16.42 -0.23
CA PRO A 901 4.76 15.73 -0.03
C PRO A 901 5.47 16.07 1.29
N ASP A 902 4.77 16.74 2.23
CA ASP A 902 5.30 17.17 3.53
C ASP A 902 5.17 16.12 4.63
N GLY A 903 4.50 15.02 4.34
CA GLY A 903 4.19 13.97 5.31
C GLY A 903 3.16 14.43 6.33
N PHE A 904 2.91 13.56 7.31
CA PHE A 904 2.10 13.82 8.48
C PHE A 904 2.94 14.45 9.62
N PRO A 905 2.34 15.29 10.48
CA PRO A 905 3.09 16.02 11.50
C PRO A 905 3.63 15.10 12.62
N GLU A 906 4.90 15.25 12.95
CA GLU A 906 5.53 14.62 14.13
C GLU A 906 5.16 15.33 15.46
N VAL A 907 4.57 16.52 15.36
CA VAL A 907 4.15 17.34 16.49
C VAL A 907 2.80 16.85 16.99
N GLY A 908 2.75 16.46 18.27
CA GLY A 908 1.61 15.78 18.85
C GLY A 908 0.32 16.61 18.88
N THR A 909 0.42 17.93 19.03
CA THR A 909 -0.75 18.81 19.17
C THR A 909 -1.63 18.87 17.92
N GLU A 910 -1.09 18.58 16.74
CA GLU A 910 -1.86 18.53 15.48
C GLU A 910 -2.85 17.35 15.48
N TRP A 911 -2.60 16.30 16.28
CA TRP A 911 -3.42 15.10 16.33
C TRP A 911 -4.61 15.18 17.30
N ILE A 912 -4.72 16.26 18.10
CA ILE A 912 -5.76 16.44 19.11
C ILE A 912 -6.69 17.59 18.74
N GLY A 913 -7.84 17.22 18.19
CA GLY A 913 -8.99 18.09 17.98
C GLY A 913 -10.26 17.43 18.49
N THR A 914 -11.37 18.19 18.53
CA THR A 914 -12.67 17.66 18.98
C THR A 914 -13.12 16.42 18.19
N THR A 915 -12.85 16.39 16.88
CA THR A 915 -13.22 15.27 16.00
C THR A 915 -12.30 14.07 16.20
N THR A 916 -10.98 14.27 16.17
CA THR A 916 -10.02 13.15 16.30
C THR A 916 -10.08 12.50 17.69
N LEU A 917 -10.32 13.29 18.75
CA LEU A 917 -10.50 12.75 20.09
C LEU A 917 -11.77 11.90 20.20
N LEU A 918 -12.87 12.30 19.55
CA LEU A 918 -14.09 11.50 19.51
C LEU A 918 -13.84 10.15 18.82
N GLU A 919 -13.08 10.13 17.72
CA GLU A 919 -12.76 8.89 17.02
C GLU A 919 -11.82 7.98 17.79
N ARG A 920 -10.85 8.54 18.52
CA ARG A 920 -10.02 7.79 19.47
C ARG A 920 -10.86 7.13 20.56
N ILE A 921 -11.82 7.85 21.14
CA ILE A 921 -12.74 7.31 22.15
C ILE A 921 -13.65 6.23 21.54
N ASN A 922 -14.18 6.46 20.33
CA ASN A 922 -15.01 5.47 19.63
C ASN A 922 -14.24 4.18 19.38
N PHE A 923 -13.01 4.30 18.88
CA PHE A 923 -12.10 3.17 18.68
C PHE A 923 -11.82 2.45 20.01
N ALA A 924 -11.38 3.17 21.05
CA ALA A 924 -11.05 2.60 22.35
C ALA A 924 -12.21 1.80 22.95
N ARG A 925 -13.44 2.35 22.91
CA ARG A 925 -14.63 1.67 23.41
C ARG A 925 -15.00 0.46 22.54
N ARG A 926 -14.91 0.61 21.21
CA ARG A 926 -15.21 -0.48 20.28
C ARG A 926 -14.24 -1.65 20.48
N PHE A 927 -12.95 -1.35 20.51
CA PHE A 927 -11.86 -2.27 20.76
C PHE A 927 -12.02 -3.00 22.10
N ALA A 928 -12.18 -2.26 23.20
CA ALA A 928 -12.23 -2.85 24.53
C ALA A 928 -13.43 -3.81 24.70
N SER A 929 -14.55 -3.53 24.01
CA SER A 929 -15.78 -4.33 24.11
C SER A 929 -15.66 -5.78 23.62
N ASN A 930 -14.67 -6.13 22.77
CA ASN A 930 -14.56 -7.42 22.08
C ASN A 930 -15.86 -7.87 21.38
N VAL A 931 -16.71 -6.93 20.97
CA VAL A 931 -17.99 -7.26 20.32
C VAL A 931 -17.77 -7.75 18.89
N ASP A 932 -16.69 -7.31 18.24
CA ASP A 932 -16.29 -7.79 16.92
C ASP A 932 -15.16 -8.82 17.06
N ASN A 933 -15.17 -9.81 16.17
CA ASN A 933 -14.14 -10.84 16.11
C ASN A 933 -12.78 -10.30 15.62
N ASP A 934 -12.75 -9.04 15.22
CA ASP A 934 -11.66 -8.42 14.49
C ASP A 934 -10.43 -8.24 15.40
N TYR A 935 -10.53 -7.47 16.49
CA TYR A 935 -9.38 -7.12 17.35
C TYR A 935 -9.59 -7.60 18.79
N MET A 936 -9.92 -8.89 18.95
CA MET A 936 -10.15 -9.48 20.27
C MET A 936 -8.87 -9.57 21.11
N TRP A 937 -8.96 -9.19 22.38
CA TRP A 937 -7.91 -9.38 23.37
C TRP A 937 -8.33 -10.35 24.51
N PRO A 938 -7.40 -11.13 25.07
CA PRO A 938 -7.72 -12.18 26.04
C PRO A 938 -7.83 -11.64 27.48
N LEU A 939 -8.99 -11.11 27.87
CA LEU A 939 -9.24 -10.59 29.23
C LEU A 939 -8.79 -11.55 30.36
N ASP A 940 -9.06 -12.85 30.19
CA ASP A 940 -8.74 -13.87 31.19
C ASP A 940 -7.21 -14.05 31.42
N SER A 941 -6.36 -13.49 30.55
CA SER A 941 -4.91 -13.44 30.73
C SER A 941 -4.45 -12.36 31.74
N PHE A 942 -5.28 -11.35 31.98
CA PHE A 942 -4.99 -10.25 32.91
C PHE A 942 -5.73 -10.42 34.23
N VAL A 943 -7.03 -10.71 34.14
CA VAL A 943 -7.92 -10.82 35.31
C VAL A 943 -8.45 -12.23 35.37
N ASN A 944 -8.11 -12.98 36.43
CA ASN A 944 -8.71 -14.28 36.67
C ASN A 944 -10.14 -14.09 37.21
N PRO A 945 -11.21 -14.36 36.43
CA PRO A 945 -12.59 -14.13 36.88
C PRO A 945 -12.99 -15.03 38.05
N THR A 946 -12.28 -16.16 38.26
CA THR A 946 -12.52 -17.05 39.41
C THR A 946 -11.85 -16.57 40.70
N ALA A 947 -10.94 -15.59 40.63
CA ALA A 947 -10.28 -15.02 41.80
C ALA A 947 -11.20 -14.05 42.58
N GLY A 948 -12.30 -13.61 41.98
CA GLY A 948 -13.29 -12.75 42.65
C GLY A 948 -12.78 -11.32 42.92
N LEU A 949 -11.98 -10.77 42.00
CA LEU A 949 -11.37 -9.44 42.15
C LEU A 949 -12.41 -8.32 42.00
N GLY A 950 -12.43 -7.39 42.95
CA GLY A 950 -13.24 -6.18 42.88
C GLY A 950 -12.63 -5.11 41.98
N VAL A 951 -13.27 -3.94 41.92
CA VAL A 951 -12.86 -2.86 41.01
C VAL A 951 -11.44 -2.36 41.29
N SER A 952 -11.06 -2.23 42.55
CA SER A 952 -9.73 -1.73 42.94
C SER A 952 -8.62 -2.71 42.55
N GLU A 953 -8.81 -4.01 42.74
CA GLU A 953 -7.82 -5.00 42.35
C GLU A 953 -7.70 -5.13 40.83
N VAL A 954 -8.83 -5.04 40.11
CA VAL A 954 -8.82 -5.07 38.64
C VAL A 954 -8.16 -3.80 38.08
N LEU A 955 -8.44 -2.63 38.66
CA LEU A 955 -7.80 -1.37 38.28
C LEU A 955 -6.30 -1.42 38.51
N ALA A 956 -5.83 -1.96 39.64
CA ALA A 956 -4.40 -2.08 39.92
C ALA A 956 -3.65 -2.90 38.84
N VAL A 957 -4.27 -3.98 38.34
CA VAL A 957 -3.69 -4.79 37.25
C VAL A 957 -3.51 -3.95 35.99
N PHE A 958 -4.52 -3.19 35.58
CA PHE A 958 -4.43 -2.38 34.36
C PHE A 958 -3.65 -1.08 34.54
N ASP A 959 -3.57 -0.52 35.75
CA ASP A 959 -2.67 0.57 36.08
C ASP A 959 -1.21 0.13 35.90
N GLU A 960 -0.85 -1.04 36.42
CA GLU A 960 0.48 -1.62 36.27
C GLU A 960 0.81 -1.93 34.79
N GLU A 961 -0.13 -2.52 34.06
CA GLU A 961 0.08 -2.95 32.66
C GLU A 961 0.14 -1.76 31.69
N LEU A 962 -0.81 -0.82 31.78
CA LEU A 962 -0.98 0.27 30.82
C LEU A 962 -0.22 1.53 31.23
N PHE A 963 -0.13 1.80 32.53
CA PHE A 963 0.39 3.05 33.08
C PHE A 963 1.61 2.87 33.96
N GLN A 964 2.16 1.65 34.09
CA GLN A 964 3.31 1.36 34.94
C GLN A 964 3.08 1.74 36.42
N GLY A 965 1.83 1.72 36.87
CA GLY A 965 1.46 2.09 38.25
C GLY A 965 1.48 3.59 38.51
N THR A 966 1.37 4.41 37.45
CA THR A 966 1.48 5.88 37.55
C THR A 966 0.14 6.60 37.62
N LEU A 967 -1.01 5.90 37.57
CA LEU A 967 -2.30 6.59 37.78
C LEU A 967 -2.31 7.23 39.17
N ASN A 968 -2.70 8.50 39.23
CA ASN A 968 -2.88 9.20 40.50
C ASN A 968 -4.24 8.84 41.13
N GLU A 969 -4.41 9.17 42.41
CA GLU A 969 -5.64 8.79 43.13
C GLU A 969 -6.90 9.44 42.55
N ALA A 970 -6.81 10.64 41.97
CA ALA A 970 -7.94 11.29 41.32
C ALA A 970 -8.39 10.53 40.06
N GLU A 971 -7.45 10.09 39.23
CA GLU A 971 -7.72 9.27 38.05
C GLU A 971 -8.32 7.92 38.47
N LYS A 972 -7.74 7.26 39.48
CA LYS A 972 -8.28 6.01 40.01
C LYS A 972 -9.70 6.16 40.52
N CYS A 973 -9.98 7.23 41.27
CA CYS A 973 -11.32 7.52 41.79
C CYS A 973 -12.34 7.71 40.66
N ILE A 974 -12.00 8.43 39.59
CA ILE A 974 -12.88 8.64 38.43
C ILE A 974 -13.18 7.31 37.73
N VAL A 975 -12.18 6.44 37.58
CA VAL A 975 -12.36 5.12 36.97
C VAL A 975 -13.25 4.23 37.84
N ILE A 976 -13.01 4.21 39.15
CA ILE A 976 -13.84 3.47 40.11
C ILE A 976 -15.28 4.00 40.09
N GLU A 977 -15.48 5.32 40.12
CA GLU A 977 -16.81 5.93 40.05
C GLU A 977 -17.53 5.56 38.75
N TYR A 978 -16.83 5.60 37.60
CA TYR A 978 -17.38 5.22 36.30
C TYR A 978 -17.87 3.77 36.30
N VAL A 979 -17.08 2.85 36.86
CA VAL A 979 -17.46 1.45 36.92
C VAL A 979 -18.57 1.25 37.93
N GLU A 980 -18.47 1.81 39.13
CA GLU A 980 -19.38 1.54 40.25
C GLU A 980 -20.68 2.36 40.26
N THR A 981 -20.99 3.05 39.16
CA THR A 981 -22.19 3.90 39.07
C THR A 981 -23.03 3.54 37.85
N ASP A 982 -24.33 3.38 38.02
CA ASP A 982 -25.26 3.15 36.91
C ASP A 982 -25.59 4.44 36.14
N ILE A 983 -26.31 4.30 35.01
CA ILE A 983 -26.75 5.43 34.17
C ILE A 983 -27.63 6.46 34.89
N ASN A 984 -28.20 6.11 36.05
CA ASN A 984 -29.05 6.98 36.88
C ASN A 984 -28.28 7.58 38.08
N GLY A 985 -26.97 7.35 38.17
CA GLY A 985 -26.15 7.83 39.29
C GLY A 985 -26.32 7.02 40.57
N GLN A 986 -26.78 5.77 40.49
CA GLN A 986 -26.93 4.88 41.65
C GLN A 986 -25.72 3.96 41.81
N PRO A 987 -25.33 3.59 43.06
CA PRO A 987 -24.26 2.63 43.30
C PRO A 987 -24.56 1.29 42.63
N TRP A 988 -23.60 0.83 41.83
CA TRP A 988 -23.63 -0.42 41.08
C TRP A 988 -22.26 -1.07 41.17
N PRO A 989 -21.91 -1.71 42.30
CA PRO A 989 -20.56 -2.24 42.52
C PRO A 989 -20.18 -3.30 41.47
N LEU A 990 -18.88 -3.44 41.19
CA LEU A 990 -18.38 -4.49 40.31
C LEU A 990 -18.46 -5.84 41.04
N ASP A 991 -19.46 -6.67 40.71
CA ASP A 991 -19.67 -7.98 41.32
C ASP A 991 -19.03 -9.09 40.47
N PRO A 992 -17.99 -9.79 40.98
CA PRO A 992 -17.32 -10.87 40.25
C PRO A 992 -18.19 -12.08 39.93
N GLN A 993 -19.35 -12.21 40.58
CA GLN A 993 -20.31 -13.28 40.31
C GLN A 993 -21.42 -12.86 39.35
N ALA A 994 -21.47 -11.58 38.97
CA ALA A 994 -22.47 -11.07 38.05
C ALA A 994 -22.17 -11.50 36.60
N PRO A 995 -23.20 -11.81 35.80
CA PRO A 995 -23.02 -12.30 34.42
C PRO A 995 -22.38 -11.26 33.50
N ASP A 996 -22.47 -9.97 33.83
CA ASP A 996 -21.92 -8.82 33.10
C ASP A 996 -20.54 -8.38 33.61
N TYR A 997 -19.93 -9.07 34.58
CA TYR A 997 -18.63 -8.71 35.15
C TYR A 997 -17.57 -8.45 34.06
N ARG A 998 -17.46 -9.36 33.08
CA ARG A 998 -16.47 -9.24 32.00
C ARG A 998 -16.72 -8.03 31.11
N ASP A 999 -17.97 -7.75 30.80
CA ASP A 999 -18.34 -6.62 29.95
C ASP A 999 -18.06 -5.30 30.68
N ARG A 1000 -18.28 -5.25 31.99
CA ARG A 1000 -17.96 -4.08 32.81
C ARG A 1000 -16.46 -3.86 32.99
N VAL A 1001 -15.67 -4.92 33.11
CA VAL A 1001 -14.20 -4.80 33.10
C VAL A 1001 -13.70 -4.30 31.73
N ARG A 1002 -14.29 -4.78 30.63
CA ARG A 1002 -14.01 -4.27 29.29
C ARG A 1002 -14.37 -2.81 29.12
N ASP A 1003 -15.53 -2.39 29.60
CA ASP A 1003 -15.94 -0.98 29.59
C ASP A 1003 -14.98 -0.11 30.42
N MET A 1004 -14.49 -0.62 31.56
CA MET A 1004 -13.45 0.05 32.35
C MET A 1004 -12.16 0.25 31.53
N VAL A 1005 -11.70 -0.79 30.83
CA VAL A 1005 -10.49 -0.71 29.98
C VAL A 1005 -10.70 0.27 28.82
N GLY A 1006 -11.87 0.28 28.18
CA GLY A 1006 -12.20 1.27 27.16
C GLY A 1006 -12.20 2.71 27.70
N PHE A 1007 -12.60 2.89 28.97
CA PHE A 1007 -12.51 4.18 29.66
C PHE A 1007 -11.06 4.56 29.99
N LEU A 1008 -10.22 3.61 30.42
CA LEU A 1008 -8.78 3.84 30.64
C LEU A 1008 -8.07 4.33 29.38
N PHE A 1009 -8.35 3.73 28.23
CA PHE A 1009 -7.83 4.19 26.93
C PHE A 1009 -8.39 5.54 26.47
N SER A 1010 -9.49 5.99 27.06
CA SER A 1010 -10.07 7.30 26.81
C SER A 1010 -9.52 8.38 27.75
N LEU A 1011 -8.70 8.02 28.74
CA LEU A 1011 -8.08 9.00 29.63
C LEU A 1011 -7.08 9.88 28.87
N PRO A 1012 -6.92 11.15 29.27
CA PRO A 1012 -5.88 12.01 28.73
C PRO A 1012 -4.50 11.35 28.76
N ARG A 1013 -4.12 10.72 29.87
CA ARG A 1013 -2.83 10.06 30.06
C ARG A 1013 -2.51 8.98 29.02
N TRP A 1014 -3.51 8.28 28.49
CA TRP A 1014 -3.30 7.27 27.44
C TRP A 1014 -2.98 7.89 26.07
N GLN A 1015 -3.43 9.13 25.83
CA GLN A 1015 -3.14 9.85 24.60
C GLN A 1015 -1.67 10.21 24.45
N PHE A 1016 -0.90 10.20 25.55
CA PHE A 1016 0.50 10.57 25.57
C PHE A 1016 1.43 9.36 25.70
N GLN A 1017 2.62 9.46 25.10
CA GLN A 1017 3.69 8.46 25.14
C GLN A 1017 4.93 8.94 25.89
#